data_AF-A0A2Z4FQF5-F1
#
_entry.id   AF-A0A2Z4FQF5-F1
#
_cell.length_a   1.000
_cell.length_b   1.000
_cell.length_c   1.000
_cell.angle_alpha   90.00
_cell.angle_beta   90.00
_cell.angle_gamma   90.00
#
_symmetry.space_group_name_H-M   'P 1'
#
loop_
_entity.id
_entity.type
_entity.pdbx_description
1 polymer ?
#
loop_
_entity_poly.entity_id
_entity_poly.type
_entity_poly.pdbx_seq_one_letter_code
_entity_poly.pdbx_strand_id
1 'polypeptide(L)'
;MGLMGLSLAGLLVSCNSHPVSFAQSEGAVVVTEDRSPDSAASVDILWMIDNSGSMCEIQTSIRENFERFIDQIAAQNIDFQLGVTTTHMDSSNATEPLSRPGYLQAYPQPVPTSIGRCSGDAGDPGDPMDGYEPVRTNIELAIQCSKDGEDKWGDLRNVTDQEIFQAYEAFQAYKLFPTTPSGQEPFYDTPEADNPYRTIKGDNKLVLHSEDYRDATGQLDVDSMRADFACMSLVGTTGTGAEKGLAAAVHALSPEMTGGTVEAPLENAAEAPNHGLLRENANFALVMVTDENDCSDYGLFAGEGALPDTTPFYDEAGNPIERAVSKAVSSPDVVCAMWNDPALVETTPLISTEALAQRLKENLSSSKGKEVNEKAIVVTSIHGDYRRYGEDYPTDSDIEAAIAAAHEDDRATIRATIEAAKQDPNQLIVQVRNPPYDVLQKKSSCTISGDSGDSPAEAFSGDRYESFLRHFSPDRVLPAIPPSEDEHMLGLICDAASMGVTLGQIGELIAGSTAQCITEPPFECQVDEDCPAFNFDGQAPTCRSFGRSSRKYCDSGLQLRLYPAKDGEGKTFADLQSHPYCVAESINSSVTPGGCLIDRSHYRVEQCAAVDAGINIEWVDEDSFNILAGYDVELVYAVVPEPEAAE
;
A
#
# COMPACT_ATOMS: atom_id res chain seq x y z
N MET A 1 -54.59 50.59 -69.48
CA MET A 1 -53.20 50.83 -69.94
C MET A 1 -52.32 50.62 -68.72
N GLY A 2 -51.86 49.39 -68.47
CA GLY A 2 -50.51 48.89 -68.84
C GLY A 2 -49.57 49.15 -67.65
N LEU A 3 -48.68 48.27 -67.16
CA LEU A 3 -48.16 46.98 -67.59
C LEU A 3 -47.52 46.30 -66.35
N MET A 4 -47.35 44.98 -66.41
CA MET A 4 -46.58 44.10 -65.51
C MET A 4 -45.12 44.56 -65.27
N GLY A 5 -44.58 44.20 -64.10
CA GLY A 5 -43.13 44.12 -63.82
C GLY A 5 -42.86 43.21 -62.60
N LEU A 6 -42.29 42.04 -62.85
CA LEU A 6 -42.03 40.93 -61.93
C LEU A 6 -40.57 40.94 -61.43
N SER A 7 -40.34 40.36 -60.24
CA SER A 7 -39.06 39.76 -59.76
C SER A 7 -37.96 40.75 -59.29
N LEU A 8 -37.21 40.56 -58.20
CA LEU A 8 -36.65 39.33 -57.60
C LEU A 8 -36.35 39.60 -56.11
N ALA A 9 -36.81 38.71 -55.22
CA ALA A 9 -36.52 38.75 -53.79
C ALA A 9 -35.15 38.10 -53.51
N GLY A 10 -34.21 38.88 -52.96
CA GLY A 10 -32.96 38.36 -52.40
C GLY A 10 -33.15 38.02 -50.92
N LEU A 11 -33.39 36.74 -50.64
CA LEU A 11 -33.25 36.16 -49.31
C LEU A 11 -31.75 36.01 -49.03
N LEU A 12 -31.16 36.92 -48.25
CA LEU A 12 -29.93 36.62 -47.53
C LEU A 12 -30.32 35.89 -46.25
N VAL A 13 -30.26 34.55 -46.33
CA VAL A 13 -30.15 33.69 -45.15
C VAL A 13 -28.75 33.91 -44.59
N SER A 14 -28.64 34.71 -43.53
CA SER A 14 -27.49 34.63 -42.64
C SER A 14 -27.62 33.34 -41.86
N CYS A 15 -26.74 32.38 -42.11
CA CYS A 15 -26.64 31.15 -41.34
C CYS A 15 -26.39 31.51 -39.86
N ASN A 16 -27.35 31.18 -38.99
CA ASN A 16 -27.01 30.89 -37.61
C ASN A 16 -26.24 29.55 -37.61
N SER A 17 -24.91 29.61 -37.56
CA SER A 17 -24.09 28.48 -37.16
C SER A 17 -24.38 28.19 -35.69
N HIS A 18 -25.39 27.36 -35.42
CA HIS A 18 -25.60 26.78 -34.11
C HIS A 18 -24.55 25.70 -33.90
N PRO A 19 -23.66 25.79 -32.89
CA PRO A 19 -22.70 24.74 -32.59
C PRO A 19 -23.47 23.55 -32.05
N VAL A 20 -23.48 22.43 -32.78
CA VAL A 20 -24.04 21.18 -32.29
C VAL A 20 -22.95 20.45 -31.51
N SER A 21 -23.25 20.25 -30.24
CA SER A 21 -22.38 19.88 -29.13
C SER A 21 -22.14 18.37 -29.03
N PHE A 22 -20.95 18.03 -28.54
CA PHE A 22 -20.45 16.86 -27.79
C PHE A 22 -21.42 15.81 -27.18
N ALA A 23 -22.73 16.07 -27.13
CA ALA A 23 -23.75 15.33 -26.40
C ALA A 23 -25.00 14.95 -27.23
N GLN A 24 -24.95 14.99 -28.57
CA GLN A 24 -26.15 14.76 -29.42
C GLN A 24 -26.22 13.41 -30.18
N SER A 25 -25.27 12.50 -30.04
CA SER A 25 -25.53 11.12 -30.52
C SER A 25 -26.55 10.47 -29.60
N GLU A 26 -27.66 9.96 -30.15
CA GLU A 26 -28.66 9.20 -29.39
C GLU A 26 -27.96 8.10 -28.59
N GLY A 27 -28.11 8.12 -27.26
CA GLY A 27 -27.53 7.15 -26.34
C GLY A 27 -26.21 7.54 -25.68
N ALA A 28 -25.51 8.61 -26.10
CA ALA A 28 -24.23 8.97 -25.47
C ALA A 28 -24.39 9.49 -24.03
N VAL A 29 -23.57 8.95 -23.12
CA VAL A 29 -23.42 9.40 -21.73
C VAL A 29 -22.20 10.31 -21.65
N VAL A 30 -22.38 11.53 -21.13
CA VAL A 30 -21.26 12.44 -20.87
C VAL A 30 -20.71 12.16 -19.49
N VAL A 31 -19.46 11.75 -19.42
CA VAL A 31 -18.69 11.59 -18.19
C VAL A 31 -17.91 12.86 -17.93
N THR A 32 -17.80 13.25 -16.66
CA THR A 32 -17.01 14.40 -16.22
C THR A 32 -16.16 13.97 -15.04
N GLU A 33 -14.85 14.12 -15.15
CA GLU A 33 -13.84 13.77 -14.15
C GLU A 33 -12.97 14.99 -13.83
N ASP A 34 -12.52 15.13 -12.58
CA ASP A 34 -11.55 16.15 -12.20
C ASP A 34 -10.12 15.70 -12.61
N ARG A 35 -9.31 16.64 -13.11
CA ARG A 35 -7.96 16.46 -13.64
C ARG A 35 -7.02 17.60 -13.24
N SER A 36 -7.36 18.40 -12.23
CA SER A 36 -6.49 19.50 -11.80
C SER A 36 -5.07 19.05 -11.50
N PRO A 37 -4.02 19.86 -11.73
CA PRO A 37 -2.67 19.47 -11.29
C PRO A 37 -2.51 19.45 -9.77
N ASP A 38 -3.37 20.16 -9.04
CA ASP A 38 -3.56 19.97 -7.59
C ASP A 38 -4.24 18.62 -7.27
N SER A 39 -4.75 17.92 -8.29
CA SER A 39 -5.18 16.51 -8.31
C SER A 39 -4.16 15.59 -9.01
N ALA A 40 -2.88 16.02 -9.12
CA ALA A 40 -1.80 15.14 -9.57
C ALA A 40 -1.99 13.77 -8.92
N ALA A 41 -1.97 12.73 -9.76
CA ALA A 41 -2.17 11.36 -9.33
C ALA A 41 -1.27 11.14 -8.11
N SER A 42 -1.91 11.04 -6.93
CA SER A 42 -1.22 11.04 -5.66
C SER A 42 -1.65 9.86 -4.84
N VAL A 43 -0.69 9.26 -4.14
CA VAL A 43 -0.94 8.07 -3.34
C VAL A 43 -0.17 8.13 -2.02
N ASP A 44 -0.88 7.84 -0.94
CA ASP A 44 -0.29 7.64 0.38
C ASP A 44 -0.12 6.13 0.59
N ILE A 45 1.10 5.70 0.89
CA ILE A 45 1.50 4.30 0.93
C ILE A 45 1.92 3.95 2.36
N LEU A 46 1.25 2.97 2.96
CA LEU A 46 1.67 2.39 4.23
C LEU A 46 2.26 1.00 3.96
N TRP A 47 3.53 0.81 4.32
CA TRP A 47 4.15 -0.50 4.42
C TRP A 47 3.96 -1.04 5.83
N MET A 48 3.38 -2.22 5.97
CA MET A 48 3.36 -2.99 7.19
C MET A 48 4.31 -4.17 7.00
N ILE A 49 5.42 -4.17 7.73
CA ILE A 49 6.46 -5.20 7.61
C ILE A 49 6.54 -5.99 8.91
N ASP A 50 6.41 -7.30 8.80
CA ASP A 50 6.60 -8.25 9.88
C ASP A 50 8.03 -8.21 10.43
N ASN A 51 8.12 -7.99 11.75
CA ASN A 51 9.36 -7.90 12.50
C ASN A 51 9.72 -9.19 13.25
N SER A 52 9.17 -10.33 12.82
CA SER A 52 9.52 -11.66 13.30
C SER A 52 10.93 -12.12 12.86
N GLY A 53 11.42 -13.15 13.55
CA GLY A 53 12.73 -13.76 13.28
C GLY A 53 12.85 -14.46 11.93
N SER A 54 11.73 -14.99 11.41
CA SER A 54 11.67 -15.71 10.14
C SER A 54 11.77 -14.78 8.94
N MET A 55 11.48 -13.49 9.12
CA MET A 55 11.51 -12.47 8.07
C MET A 55 12.90 -11.95 7.70
N CYS A 56 13.98 -12.41 8.34
CA CYS A 56 15.33 -11.84 8.16
C CYS A 56 15.82 -11.80 6.70
N GLU A 57 15.68 -12.91 5.97
CA GLU A 57 16.07 -12.97 4.56
C GLU A 57 15.13 -12.13 3.68
N ILE A 58 13.83 -12.23 3.93
CA ILE A 58 12.79 -11.54 3.17
C ILE A 58 12.89 -10.02 3.30
N GLN A 59 13.08 -9.51 4.52
CA GLN A 59 13.29 -8.08 4.76
C GLN A 59 14.53 -7.56 3.99
N THR A 60 15.61 -8.34 3.92
CA THR A 60 16.81 -7.99 3.13
C THR A 60 16.48 -7.89 1.65
N SER A 61 15.79 -8.90 1.11
CA SER A 61 15.38 -8.90 -0.30
C SER A 61 14.47 -7.73 -0.66
N ILE A 62 13.56 -7.32 0.24
CA ILE A 62 12.70 -6.15 0.03
C ILE A 62 13.52 -4.88 -0.13
N ARG A 63 14.52 -4.66 0.74
CA ARG A 63 15.40 -3.49 0.67
C ARG A 63 16.20 -3.45 -0.62
N GLU A 64 16.78 -4.59 -1.01
CA GLU A 64 17.60 -4.69 -2.22
C GLU A 64 16.79 -4.45 -3.49
N ASN A 65 15.53 -4.89 -3.50
CA ASN A 65 14.65 -4.83 -4.67
C ASN A 65 13.66 -3.66 -4.70
N PHE A 66 13.68 -2.76 -3.71
CA PHE A 66 12.75 -1.61 -3.61
C PHE A 66 12.70 -0.74 -4.88
N GLU A 67 13.81 -0.63 -5.61
CA GLU A 67 13.88 0.07 -6.91
C GLU A 67 12.79 -0.42 -7.88
N ARG A 68 12.55 -1.74 -7.94
CA ARG A 68 11.55 -2.33 -8.84
C ARG A 68 10.14 -1.86 -8.56
N PHE A 69 9.83 -1.59 -7.29
CA PHE A 69 8.56 -1.05 -6.85
C PHE A 69 8.45 0.44 -7.20
N ILE A 70 9.44 1.23 -6.78
CA ILE A 70 9.33 2.69 -6.87
C ILE A 70 9.47 3.21 -8.30
N ASP A 71 10.21 2.51 -9.17
CA ASP A 71 10.33 2.84 -10.59
C ASP A 71 8.96 2.87 -11.30
N GLN A 72 8.04 1.98 -10.92
CA GLN A 72 6.72 1.92 -11.54
C GLN A 72 5.86 3.14 -11.21
N ILE A 73 5.93 3.59 -9.96
CA ILE A 73 5.20 4.77 -9.46
C ILE A 73 5.87 6.04 -10.03
N ALA A 74 7.19 6.13 -9.97
CA ALA A 74 7.97 7.26 -10.48
C ALA A 74 7.81 7.45 -11.99
N ALA A 75 7.74 6.35 -12.77
CA ALA A 75 7.53 6.40 -14.22
C ALA A 75 6.19 7.04 -14.62
N GLN A 76 5.20 7.09 -13.73
CA GLN A 76 3.91 7.75 -13.96
C GLN A 76 3.88 9.19 -13.41
N ASN A 77 5.01 9.71 -12.92
CA ASN A 77 5.11 11.00 -12.25
C ASN A 77 4.08 11.19 -11.12
N ILE A 78 3.78 10.10 -10.41
CA ILE A 78 2.84 10.10 -9.28
C ILE A 78 3.51 10.75 -8.07
N ASP A 79 2.77 11.58 -7.36
CA ASP A 79 3.23 12.18 -6.11
C ASP A 79 2.84 11.30 -4.91
N PHE A 80 3.83 10.78 -4.19
CA PHE A 80 3.58 9.82 -3.12
C PHE A 80 4.16 10.22 -1.77
N GLN A 81 3.48 9.75 -0.73
CA GLN A 81 3.95 9.73 0.65
C GLN A 81 4.10 8.27 1.07
N LEU A 82 5.20 7.88 1.70
CA LEU A 82 5.43 6.49 2.13
C LEU A 82 5.85 6.43 3.60
N GLY A 83 5.07 5.71 4.40
CA GLY A 83 5.40 5.34 5.78
C GLY A 83 5.63 3.84 5.94
N VAL A 84 6.41 3.46 6.95
CA VAL A 84 6.64 2.07 7.36
C VAL A 84 6.16 1.90 8.80
N THR A 85 5.29 0.91 9.06
CA THR A 85 4.93 0.40 10.38
C THR A 85 5.32 -1.08 10.47
N THR A 86 5.31 -1.62 11.68
CA THR A 86 5.58 -3.04 11.93
C THR A 86 4.30 -3.79 12.28
N THR A 87 4.37 -5.11 12.40
CA THR A 87 3.31 -5.97 12.98
C THR A 87 3.19 -5.84 14.50
N HIS A 88 4.10 -5.08 15.12
CA HIS A 88 4.24 -4.99 16.56
C HIS A 88 3.06 -4.27 17.22
N MET A 89 2.51 -4.90 18.26
CA MET A 89 1.34 -4.40 19.00
C MET A 89 1.46 -4.59 20.52
N ASP A 90 2.69 -4.80 21.04
CA ASP A 90 2.99 -4.90 22.48
C ASP A 90 3.88 -3.74 22.92
N SER A 91 3.36 -2.77 23.66
CA SER A 91 4.17 -1.61 24.08
C SER A 91 5.24 -1.90 25.14
N SER A 92 5.29 -3.14 25.67
CA SER A 92 6.25 -3.55 26.70
C SER A 92 7.39 -4.43 26.22
N ASN A 93 7.46 -4.77 24.92
CA ASN A 93 8.52 -5.65 24.46
C ASN A 93 9.89 -4.96 24.48
N ALA A 94 10.66 -5.25 25.52
CA ALA A 94 11.98 -4.66 25.73
C ALA A 94 13.04 -5.08 24.69
N THR A 95 12.77 -6.12 23.87
CA THR A 95 13.69 -6.51 22.78
C THR A 95 13.48 -5.70 21.51
N GLU A 96 12.34 -5.01 21.39
CA GLU A 96 11.96 -4.18 20.25
C GLU A 96 11.84 -2.69 20.65
N PRO A 97 12.93 -2.02 21.07
CA PRO A 97 12.87 -0.70 21.68
C PRO A 97 12.43 0.43 20.74
N LEU A 98 12.43 0.19 19.43
CA LEU A 98 11.99 1.13 18.40
C LEU A 98 10.56 0.86 17.91
N SER A 99 10.06 -0.38 18.01
CA SER A 99 8.71 -0.70 17.57
C SER A 99 7.67 -0.23 18.60
N ARG A 100 6.58 0.39 18.14
CA ARG A 100 5.41 0.74 18.96
C ARG A 100 4.12 0.44 18.20
N PRO A 101 3.02 0.10 18.88
CA PRO A 101 1.75 -0.25 18.25
C PRO A 101 1.27 0.77 17.22
N GLY A 102 1.34 0.42 15.93
CA GLY A 102 0.92 1.25 14.80
C GLY A 102 1.72 2.54 14.56
N TYR A 103 2.85 2.76 15.25
CA TYR A 103 3.70 3.94 15.02
C TYR A 103 4.51 3.75 13.73
N LEU A 104 4.72 4.85 13.00
CA LEU A 104 5.70 4.85 11.92
C LEU A 104 7.12 4.73 12.45
N GLN A 105 7.93 3.93 11.78
CA GLN A 105 9.33 3.70 12.09
C GLN A 105 10.24 4.66 11.31
N ALA A 106 10.88 5.57 12.02
CA ALA A 106 11.86 6.51 11.46
C ALA A 106 13.30 5.99 11.43
N TYR A 107 13.65 5.05 12.33
CA TYR A 107 15.02 4.63 12.57
C TYR A 107 15.17 3.11 12.45
N PRO A 108 16.35 2.61 12.05
CA PRO A 108 16.59 1.17 11.95
C PRO A 108 16.66 0.52 13.33
N GLN A 109 16.11 -0.70 13.44
CA GLN A 109 16.36 -1.61 14.56
C GLN A 109 17.22 -2.80 14.09
N PRO A 110 18.55 -2.64 14.07
CA PRO A 110 19.39 -3.52 13.28
C PRO A 110 19.76 -4.82 13.98
N VAL A 111 19.55 -4.94 15.29
CA VAL A 111 19.98 -6.09 16.09
C VAL A 111 19.13 -7.31 15.71
N PRO A 112 19.69 -8.31 15.00
CA PRO A 112 18.91 -9.47 14.62
C PRO A 112 18.66 -10.37 15.83
N THR A 113 17.58 -11.15 15.80
CA THR A 113 17.38 -12.25 16.73
C THR A 113 18.47 -13.32 16.62
N SER A 114 18.71 -14.09 17.69
CA SER A 114 19.66 -15.21 17.70
C SER A 114 19.06 -16.51 17.15
N ILE A 115 17.89 -16.46 16.51
CA ILE A 115 17.25 -17.63 15.90
C ILE A 115 18.10 -18.10 14.72
N GLY A 116 18.24 -19.41 14.52
CA GLY A 116 19.00 -20.01 13.41
C GLY A 116 18.48 -19.72 12.00
N ARG A 117 17.45 -18.85 11.87
CA ARG A 117 17.01 -18.27 10.59
C ARG A 117 17.68 -16.92 10.29
N CYS A 118 18.42 -16.36 11.26
CA CYS A 118 19.25 -15.17 11.12
C CYS A 118 20.76 -15.50 11.22
N SER A 119 21.12 -16.78 11.25
CA SER A 119 22.50 -17.30 11.35
C SER A 119 22.55 -18.77 10.91
N GLY A 120 23.52 -19.15 10.09
CA GLY A 120 23.69 -20.49 9.51
C GLY A 120 24.97 -21.20 9.96
N ASP A 121 25.24 -22.37 9.37
CA ASP A 121 26.45 -23.14 9.65
C ASP A 121 27.66 -22.52 8.92
N ALA A 122 28.70 -22.13 9.67
CA ALA A 122 29.87 -21.45 9.11
C ALA A 122 30.65 -22.31 8.09
N GLY A 123 30.97 -21.73 6.93
CA GLY A 123 31.79 -22.32 5.86
C GLY A 123 31.04 -22.85 4.66
N ASP A 124 29.75 -22.52 4.48
CA ASP A 124 28.99 -22.85 3.27
C ASP A 124 28.90 -21.63 2.31
N PRO A 125 29.68 -21.59 1.22
CA PRO A 125 29.65 -20.48 0.27
C PRO A 125 28.35 -20.37 -0.55
N GLY A 126 27.41 -21.31 -0.40
CA GLY A 126 26.08 -21.27 -0.99
C GLY A 126 24.95 -20.89 -0.02
N ASP A 127 25.25 -20.69 1.27
CA ASP A 127 24.27 -20.28 2.28
C ASP A 127 24.28 -18.75 2.45
N PRO A 128 23.19 -18.03 2.08
CA PRO A 128 23.10 -16.59 2.34
C PRO A 128 23.14 -16.25 3.85
N MET A 129 22.96 -17.24 4.71
CA MET A 129 23.06 -17.12 6.17
C MET A 129 24.38 -17.64 6.74
N ASP A 130 25.41 -17.90 5.91
CA ASP A 130 26.71 -18.47 6.34
C ASP A 130 27.26 -17.80 7.62
N GLY A 131 27.28 -18.57 8.72
CA GLY A 131 27.65 -18.10 10.05
C GLY A 131 26.76 -16.93 10.53
N TYR A 132 27.34 -15.72 10.57
CA TYR A 132 26.70 -14.49 11.03
C TYR A 132 26.64 -13.40 9.95
N GLU A 133 26.62 -13.78 8.67
CA GLU A 133 26.53 -12.80 7.58
C GLU A 133 25.33 -11.85 7.70
N PRO A 134 24.11 -12.29 8.09
CA PRO A 134 22.99 -11.37 8.29
C PRO A 134 23.25 -10.29 9.35
N VAL A 135 23.99 -10.64 10.41
CA VAL A 135 24.41 -9.68 11.44
C VAL A 135 25.35 -8.65 10.84
N ARG A 136 26.32 -9.06 10.01
CA ARG A 136 27.26 -8.14 9.35
C ARG A 136 26.57 -7.24 8.34
N THR A 137 25.64 -7.78 7.56
CA THR A 137 24.81 -7.01 6.63
C THR A 137 24.00 -5.94 7.37
N ASN A 138 23.41 -6.28 8.52
CA ASN A 138 22.71 -5.29 9.34
C ASN A 138 23.65 -4.27 9.99
N ILE A 139 24.88 -4.65 10.37
CA ILE A 139 25.89 -3.71 10.87
C ILE A 139 26.24 -2.70 9.78
N GLU A 140 26.50 -3.19 8.56
CA GLU A 140 26.80 -2.36 7.40
C GLU A 140 25.69 -1.34 7.14
N LEU A 141 24.44 -1.81 7.07
CA LEU A 141 23.27 -0.96 6.87
C LEU A 141 23.11 0.05 8.01
N ALA A 142 23.29 -0.37 9.27
CA ALA A 142 23.21 0.52 10.42
C ALA A 142 24.29 1.62 10.39
N ILE A 143 25.50 1.32 9.92
CA ILE A 143 26.56 2.33 9.71
C ILE A 143 26.12 3.33 8.63
N GLN A 144 25.55 2.86 7.52
CA GLN A 144 25.05 3.73 6.45
C GLN A 144 23.87 4.63 6.90
N CYS A 145 23.05 4.13 7.83
CA CYS A 145 21.99 4.89 8.47
C CYS A 145 22.50 5.80 9.60
N SER A 146 23.77 5.76 9.97
CA SER A 146 24.30 6.54 11.10
C SER A 146 24.69 7.97 10.68
N LYS A 147 24.60 8.92 11.62
CA LYS A 147 25.01 10.34 11.37
C LYS A 147 26.50 10.49 11.13
N ASP A 148 27.29 9.75 11.90
CA ASP A 148 28.75 9.85 11.90
C ASP A 148 29.40 8.85 10.92
N GLY A 149 28.60 7.98 10.29
CA GLY A 149 29.03 7.03 9.27
C GLY A 149 30.25 6.20 9.66
N GLU A 150 31.11 5.97 8.68
CA GLU A 150 32.37 5.23 8.85
C GLU A 150 33.37 5.91 9.79
N ASP A 151 33.34 7.25 9.89
CA ASP A 151 34.32 8.01 10.68
C ASP A 151 34.31 7.62 12.16
N LYS A 152 33.14 7.20 12.67
CA LYS A 152 32.98 6.75 14.06
C LYS A 152 32.77 5.26 14.19
N TRP A 153 32.06 4.64 13.24
CA TRP A 153 31.57 3.27 13.39
C TRP A 153 32.28 2.26 12.47
N GLY A 154 33.25 2.68 11.67
CA GLY A 154 33.93 1.83 10.69
C GLY A 154 34.60 0.57 11.27
N ASP A 155 35.01 0.61 12.55
CA ASP A 155 35.58 -0.55 13.23
C ASP A 155 34.60 -1.73 13.36
N LEU A 156 33.28 -1.47 13.39
CA LEU A 156 32.25 -2.50 13.52
C LEU A 156 32.17 -3.43 12.29
N ARG A 157 32.69 -3.03 11.13
CA ARG A 157 32.71 -3.86 9.91
C ARG A 157 33.60 -5.10 10.02
N ASN A 158 34.50 -5.13 11.00
CA ASN A 158 35.49 -6.20 11.16
C ASN A 158 35.13 -7.21 12.26
N VAL A 159 33.88 -7.24 12.73
CA VAL A 159 33.44 -8.18 13.78
C VAL A 159 33.52 -9.64 13.32
N THR A 160 34.15 -10.45 14.13
CA THR A 160 34.32 -11.89 13.89
C THR A 160 33.12 -12.70 14.39
N ASP A 161 32.91 -13.90 13.86
CA ASP A 161 31.85 -14.80 14.36
C ASP A 161 31.95 -15.03 15.88
N GLN A 162 33.19 -15.12 16.39
CA GLN A 162 33.43 -15.31 17.81
C GLN A 162 32.97 -14.11 18.65
N GLU A 163 33.23 -12.88 18.18
CA GLU A 163 32.77 -11.66 18.86
C GLU A 163 31.26 -11.53 18.82
N ILE A 164 30.64 -11.87 17.67
CA ILE A 164 29.18 -11.88 17.52
C ILE A 164 28.55 -12.88 18.48
N PHE A 165 29.01 -14.14 18.45
CA PHE A 165 28.56 -15.19 19.37
C PHE A 165 28.68 -14.77 20.84
N GLN A 166 29.83 -14.19 21.23
CA GLN A 166 30.05 -13.71 22.60
C GLN A 166 29.10 -12.57 22.99
N ALA A 167 28.78 -11.67 22.07
CA ALA A 167 27.86 -10.58 22.33
C ALA A 167 26.42 -11.10 22.56
N TYR A 168 25.98 -12.08 21.78
CA TYR A 168 24.68 -12.73 21.99
C TYR A 168 24.61 -13.48 23.32
N GLU A 169 25.62 -14.30 23.65
CA GLU A 169 25.70 -15.00 24.95
C GLU A 169 25.69 -14.04 26.15
N ALA A 170 26.21 -12.83 25.97
CA ALA A 170 26.26 -11.80 27.00
C ALA A 170 25.00 -10.91 27.04
N PHE A 171 24.01 -11.11 26.16
CA PHE A 171 22.87 -10.20 25.96
C PHE A 171 23.32 -8.75 25.67
N GLN A 172 24.35 -8.61 24.83
CA GLN A 172 25.00 -7.35 24.45
C GLN A 172 25.15 -7.19 22.94
N ALA A 173 24.35 -7.90 22.13
CA ALA A 173 24.39 -7.82 20.67
C ALA A 173 24.21 -6.37 20.16
N TYR A 174 23.42 -5.54 20.83
CA TYR A 174 23.27 -4.10 20.51
C TYR A 174 24.60 -3.32 20.47
N LYS A 175 25.64 -3.77 21.19
CA LYS A 175 26.97 -3.12 21.18
C LYS A 175 27.75 -3.33 19.88
N LEU A 176 27.28 -4.23 19.02
CA LEU A 176 27.84 -4.44 17.69
C LEU A 176 27.31 -3.41 16.68
N PHE A 177 26.44 -2.50 17.10
CA PHE A 177 25.78 -1.50 16.27
C PHE A 177 26.04 -0.07 16.77
N PRO A 178 25.74 0.96 15.96
CA PRO A 178 25.76 2.34 16.42
C PRO A 178 24.91 2.54 17.68
N THR A 179 25.51 3.11 18.73
CA THR A 179 24.86 3.34 20.03
C THR A 179 24.78 4.81 20.37
N THR A 180 23.89 5.16 21.30
CA THR A 180 23.82 6.50 21.89
C THR A 180 25.16 6.91 22.52
N PRO A 181 25.41 8.20 22.81
CA PRO A 181 26.64 8.64 23.49
C PRO A 181 26.92 7.94 24.84
N SER A 182 25.87 7.39 25.47
CA SER A 182 25.97 6.63 26.71
C SER A 182 26.35 5.14 26.52
N GLY A 183 26.49 4.69 25.26
CA GLY A 183 26.75 3.30 24.91
C GLY A 183 25.55 2.39 25.08
N GLN A 184 24.34 2.93 25.02
CA GLN A 184 23.07 2.19 25.05
C GLN A 184 22.44 2.14 23.66
N GLU A 185 21.59 1.15 23.43
CA GLU A 185 20.71 1.08 22.26
C GLU A 185 19.72 2.26 22.24
N PRO A 186 19.39 2.85 21.07
CA PRO A 186 18.36 3.86 20.98
C PRO A 186 16.95 3.25 21.11
N PHE A 187 16.10 3.93 21.87
CA PHE A 187 14.64 3.74 21.93
C PHE A 187 13.90 4.68 20.98
N TYR A 188 12.61 4.41 20.75
CA TYR A 188 11.77 5.23 19.87
C TYR A 188 11.80 6.73 20.20
N ASP A 189 11.77 7.07 21.49
CA ASP A 189 11.77 8.44 22.01
C ASP A 189 13.17 8.98 22.34
N THR A 190 14.23 8.30 21.88
CA THR A 190 15.61 8.80 22.02
C THR A 190 15.68 10.18 21.38
N PRO A 191 16.11 11.22 22.14
CA PRO A 191 16.24 12.56 21.60
C PRO A 191 17.10 12.55 20.34
N GLU A 192 16.69 13.32 19.32
CA GLU A 192 17.42 13.36 18.05
C GLU A 192 18.91 13.63 18.27
N ALA A 193 19.29 14.52 19.18
CA ALA A 193 20.71 14.79 19.46
C ALA A 193 21.52 13.58 19.94
N ASP A 194 20.89 12.63 20.63
CA ASP A 194 21.52 11.44 21.22
C ASP A 194 21.31 10.18 20.36
N ASN A 195 20.38 10.21 19.41
CA ASN A 195 20.14 9.10 18.49
C ASN A 195 21.34 8.96 17.51
N PRO A 196 21.98 7.79 17.40
CA PRO A 196 23.13 7.61 16.50
C PRO A 196 22.75 7.62 15.01
N TYR A 197 21.47 7.39 14.69
CA TYR A 197 20.98 7.32 13.32
C TYR A 197 20.59 8.69 12.79
N ARG A 198 20.82 8.89 11.50
CA ARG A 198 20.39 10.08 10.77
C ARG A 198 18.88 10.04 10.56
N THR A 199 18.28 11.20 10.45
CA THR A 199 16.87 11.32 10.07
C THR A 199 16.75 11.09 8.56
N ILE A 200 15.60 10.56 8.12
CA ILE A 200 15.25 10.57 6.70
C ILE A 200 15.04 12.01 6.21
N LYS A 201 15.02 12.23 4.89
CA LYS A 201 14.69 13.55 4.33
C LYS A 201 13.23 13.92 4.61
N GLY A 202 12.96 15.23 4.65
CA GLY A 202 11.62 15.79 4.86
C GLY A 202 11.38 16.39 6.23
N ASP A 203 10.30 17.15 6.33
CA ASP A 203 9.99 17.99 7.49
C ASP A 203 9.52 17.18 8.71
N ASN A 204 8.76 16.09 8.51
CA ASN A 204 8.28 15.23 9.59
C ASN A 204 9.24 14.07 9.97
N LYS A 205 10.28 13.82 9.15
CA LYS A 205 11.33 12.81 9.39
C LYS A 205 10.80 11.38 9.64
N LEU A 206 9.56 11.10 9.23
CA LEU A 206 8.85 9.83 9.46
C LEU A 206 8.23 9.26 8.17
N VAL A 207 8.01 10.12 7.18
CA VAL A 207 7.37 9.78 5.91
C VAL A 207 8.29 10.21 4.78
N LEU A 208 8.48 9.33 3.79
CA LEU A 208 9.18 9.67 2.55
C LEU A 208 8.20 10.42 1.65
N HIS A 209 8.39 11.74 1.51
CA HIS A 209 7.64 12.55 0.56
C HIS A 209 8.36 12.58 -0.78
N SER A 210 7.67 12.30 -1.89
CA SER A 210 8.32 12.21 -3.20
C SER A 210 9.05 13.51 -3.58
N GLU A 211 8.54 14.66 -3.14
CA GLU A 211 9.14 15.98 -3.36
C GLU A 211 10.53 16.15 -2.76
N ASP A 212 10.82 15.55 -1.60
CA ASP A 212 12.13 15.64 -0.91
C ASP A 212 13.26 14.93 -1.65
N TYR A 213 12.89 14.10 -2.63
CA TYR A 213 13.81 13.32 -3.45
C TYR A 213 13.78 13.76 -4.91
N ARG A 214 13.06 14.82 -5.27
CA ARG A 214 13.10 15.36 -6.63
C ARG A 214 14.24 16.34 -6.78
N ASP A 215 14.99 16.22 -7.88
CA ASP A 215 16.03 17.18 -8.23
C ASP A 215 15.43 18.45 -8.86
N ALA A 216 16.31 19.41 -9.23
CA ALA A 216 15.88 20.67 -9.83
C ALA A 216 15.18 20.52 -11.20
N THR A 217 15.23 19.34 -11.81
CA THR A 217 14.54 18.99 -13.07
C THR A 217 13.24 18.22 -12.83
N GLY A 218 12.89 17.94 -11.56
CA GLY A 218 11.71 17.16 -11.17
C GLY A 218 11.93 15.64 -11.23
N GLN A 219 13.14 15.17 -11.58
CA GLN A 219 13.48 13.76 -11.61
C GLN A 219 13.67 13.22 -10.19
N LEU A 220 13.12 12.03 -9.91
CA LEU A 220 13.25 11.37 -8.61
C LEU A 220 14.66 10.76 -8.44
N ASP A 221 15.35 11.13 -7.36
CA ASP A 221 16.58 10.51 -6.85
C ASP A 221 16.23 9.20 -6.12
N VAL A 222 16.01 8.16 -6.92
CA VAL A 222 15.64 6.82 -6.45
C VAL A 222 16.69 6.24 -5.52
N ASP A 223 17.98 6.46 -5.78
CA ASP A 223 19.07 5.93 -4.96
C ASP A 223 19.04 6.50 -3.55
N SER A 224 18.84 7.83 -3.41
CA SER A 224 18.72 8.42 -2.10
C SER A 224 17.44 8.01 -1.37
N MET A 225 16.33 7.80 -2.10
CA MET A 225 15.09 7.31 -1.48
C MET A 225 15.24 5.87 -1.00
N ARG A 226 15.87 5.01 -1.80
CA ARG A 226 16.20 3.63 -1.41
C ARG A 226 17.03 3.58 -0.14
N ALA A 227 18.01 4.47 -0.01
CA ALA A 227 18.84 4.54 1.20
C ALA A 227 18.01 4.87 2.46
N ASP A 228 17.01 5.74 2.36
CA ASP A 228 16.14 6.09 3.48
C ASP A 228 15.10 5.01 3.77
N PHE A 229 14.49 4.44 2.72
CA PHE A 229 13.60 3.29 2.85
C PHE A 229 14.31 2.09 3.48
N ALA A 230 15.57 1.83 3.13
CA ALA A 230 16.36 0.75 3.74
C ALA A 230 16.57 0.93 5.25
N CYS A 231 16.71 2.17 5.72
CA CYS A 231 16.78 2.48 7.15
C CYS A 231 15.43 2.27 7.85
N MET A 232 14.32 2.72 7.24
CA MET A 232 12.98 2.60 7.82
C MET A 232 12.46 1.16 7.84
N SER A 233 12.74 0.39 6.79
CA SER A 233 12.30 -1.01 6.63
C SER A 233 13.15 -2.02 7.39
N LEU A 234 14.19 -1.59 8.11
CA LEU A 234 14.91 -2.43 9.06
C LEU A 234 14.15 -2.49 10.38
N VAL A 235 12.99 -3.16 10.34
CA VAL A 235 11.96 -3.15 11.41
C VAL A 235 12.28 -4.01 12.63
N GLY A 236 13.44 -4.66 12.65
CA GLY A 236 13.79 -5.64 13.66
C GLY A 236 13.35 -7.06 13.27
N THR A 237 13.88 -8.04 14.00
CA THR A 237 13.55 -9.46 13.84
C THR A 237 13.31 -10.15 15.20
N THR A 238 13.12 -9.37 16.27
CA THR A 238 12.84 -9.86 17.63
C THR A 238 11.38 -9.61 18.04
N GLY A 239 10.51 -9.38 17.05
CA GLY A 239 9.07 -9.33 17.18
C GLY A 239 8.48 -10.60 17.81
N THR A 240 7.23 -10.49 18.22
CA THR A 240 6.51 -11.60 18.86
C THR A 240 5.87 -12.45 17.77
N GLY A 241 6.03 -13.78 17.80
CA GLY A 241 5.33 -14.69 16.86
C GLY A 241 3.79 -14.74 17.00
N ALA A 242 3.18 -13.72 17.61
CA ALA A 242 1.75 -13.44 17.64
C ALA A 242 1.52 -12.19 16.78
N GLU A 243 1.79 -12.28 15.48
CA GLU A 243 1.91 -11.11 14.63
C GLU A 243 0.55 -10.46 14.33
N LYS A 244 0.44 -9.15 14.59
CA LYS A 244 -0.83 -8.41 14.54
C LYS A 244 -0.85 -7.38 13.41
N GLY A 245 -0.38 -7.80 12.24
CA GLY A 245 -0.21 -6.93 11.08
C GLY A 245 -1.47 -6.17 10.67
N LEU A 246 -2.65 -6.82 10.67
CA LEU A 246 -3.89 -6.13 10.28
C LEU A 246 -4.28 -5.06 11.30
N ALA A 247 -4.20 -5.36 12.60
CA ALA A 247 -4.49 -4.40 13.66
C ALA A 247 -3.50 -3.24 13.67
N ALA A 248 -2.21 -3.51 13.46
CA ALA A 248 -1.18 -2.48 13.37
C ALA A 248 -1.42 -1.53 12.19
N ALA A 249 -1.70 -2.07 11.00
CA ALA A 249 -2.02 -1.29 9.81
C ALA A 249 -3.29 -0.45 9.99
N VAL A 250 -4.35 -1.03 10.57
CA VAL A 250 -5.60 -0.30 10.89
C VAL A 250 -5.34 0.83 11.88
N HIS A 251 -4.59 0.56 12.96
CA HIS A 251 -4.33 1.55 14.01
C HIS A 251 -3.44 2.69 13.50
N ALA A 252 -2.42 2.39 12.68
CA ALA A 252 -1.54 3.38 12.08
C ALA A 252 -2.26 4.47 11.27
N LEU A 253 -3.46 4.17 10.76
CA LEU A 253 -4.29 5.07 9.96
C LEU A 253 -5.37 5.80 10.76
N SER A 254 -5.49 5.51 12.06
CA SER A 254 -6.51 6.13 12.92
C SER A 254 -6.28 7.64 13.07
N PRO A 255 -7.32 8.44 13.39
CA PRO A 255 -7.17 9.86 13.65
C PRO A 255 -6.21 10.18 14.82
N GLU A 256 -6.12 9.29 15.81
CA GLU A 256 -5.17 9.41 16.92
C GLU A 256 -3.72 9.36 16.40
N MET A 257 -3.45 8.42 15.49
CA MET A 257 -2.12 8.22 14.97
C MET A 257 -1.76 9.25 13.90
N THR A 258 -2.67 9.55 12.98
CA THR A 258 -2.41 10.44 11.85
C THR A 258 -2.60 11.92 12.17
N GLY A 259 -3.43 12.25 13.15
CA GLY A 259 -3.77 13.63 13.45
C GLY A 259 -4.48 14.35 12.31
N GLY A 260 -5.14 13.63 11.40
CA GLY A 260 -5.74 14.19 10.19
C GLY A 260 -4.76 14.24 9.01
N THR A 261 -5.16 14.96 7.96
CA THR A 261 -4.30 15.14 6.77
C THR A 261 -3.33 16.29 6.94
N VAL A 262 -2.33 16.36 6.07
CA VAL A 262 -1.41 17.50 5.98
C VAL A 262 -2.16 18.80 5.69
N GLU A 263 -3.17 18.76 4.82
CA GLU A 263 -3.93 19.94 4.39
C GLU A 263 -4.98 20.37 5.43
N ALA A 264 -5.54 19.41 6.17
CA ALA A 264 -6.58 19.61 7.17
C ALA A 264 -6.23 18.91 8.50
N PRO A 265 -5.18 19.37 9.20
CA PRO A 265 -4.74 18.75 10.45
C PRO A 265 -5.81 18.92 11.54
N LEU A 266 -6.00 17.88 12.35
CA LEU A 266 -6.82 17.91 13.56
C LEU A 266 -6.12 18.72 14.66
N GLU A 267 -6.86 19.11 15.70
CA GLU A 267 -6.34 19.98 16.78
C GLU A 267 -5.08 19.43 17.46
N ASN A 268 -4.92 18.10 17.51
CA ASN A 268 -3.79 17.38 18.12
C ASN A 268 -2.76 16.86 17.10
N ALA A 269 -2.79 17.32 15.84
CA ALA A 269 -1.91 16.81 14.78
C ALA A 269 -0.42 16.86 15.11
N ALA A 270 0.03 17.92 15.80
CA ALA A 270 1.43 18.08 16.20
C ALA A 270 1.93 17.03 17.21
N GLU A 271 1.01 16.34 17.89
CA GLU A 271 1.30 15.29 18.86
C GLU A 271 1.06 13.89 18.27
N ALA A 272 0.47 13.81 17.07
CA ALA A 272 0.10 12.57 16.43
C ALA A 272 1.33 11.91 15.77
N PRO A 273 1.66 10.66 16.12
CA PRO A 273 2.94 10.03 15.77
C PRO A 273 3.11 9.69 14.29
N ASN A 274 2.02 9.59 13.54
CA ASN A 274 2.02 9.29 12.11
C ASN A 274 1.55 10.50 11.27
N HIS A 275 1.58 11.70 11.85
CA HIS A 275 1.20 12.91 11.13
C HIS A 275 2.09 13.15 9.91
N GLY A 276 1.45 13.55 8.82
CA GLY A 276 2.09 13.70 7.51
C GLY A 276 2.14 12.42 6.67
N LEU A 277 1.44 11.35 7.06
CA LEU A 277 1.25 10.18 6.18
C LEU A 277 0.12 10.38 5.17
N LEU A 278 -0.96 11.06 5.57
CA LEU A 278 -2.19 11.14 4.76
C LEU A 278 -2.40 12.55 4.19
N ARG A 279 -2.80 12.60 2.92
CA ARG A 279 -3.30 13.79 2.23
C ARG A 279 -4.77 13.65 1.93
N GLU A 280 -5.48 14.77 1.84
CA GLU A 280 -6.94 14.74 1.65
C GLU A 280 -7.35 14.05 0.34
N ASN A 281 -6.64 14.33 -0.76
CA ASN A 281 -7.04 13.92 -2.11
C ASN A 281 -6.25 12.73 -2.68
N ALA A 282 -5.24 12.23 -1.96
CA ALA A 282 -4.46 11.09 -2.40
C ALA A 282 -5.24 9.77 -2.26
N ASN A 283 -5.07 8.88 -3.24
CA ASN A 283 -5.39 7.47 -3.09
C ASN A 283 -4.60 6.88 -1.93
N PHE A 284 -5.01 5.71 -1.44
CA PHE A 284 -4.31 5.02 -0.37
C PHE A 284 -3.89 3.62 -0.83
N ALA A 285 -2.67 3.22 -0.49
CA ALA A 285 -2.16 1.87 -0.69
C ALA A 285 -1.62 1.29 0.62
N LEU A 286 -2.07 0.09 0.97
CA LEU A 286 -1.50 -0.71 2.05
C LEU A 286 -0.68 -1.86 1.47
N VAL A 287 0.61 -1.91 1.78
CA VAL A 287 1.51 -3.01 1.42
C VAL A 287 1.87 -3.80 2.66
N MET A 288 1.29 -4.99 2.81
CA MET A 288 1.55 -5.90 3.92
C MET A 288 2.64 -6.90 3.55
N VAL A 289 3.57 -7.18 4.45
CA VAL A 289 4.63 -8.17 4.25
C VAL A 289 4.78 -9.02 5.51
N THR A 290 4.53 -10.32 5.41
CA THR A 290 4.40 -11.22 6.57
C THR A 290 4.55 -12.67 6.20
N ASP A 291 5.48 -13.40 6.80
CA ASP A 291 5.52 -14.87 6.70
C ASP A 291 4.82 -15.53 7.88
N GLU A 292 3.89 -14.81 8.51
CA GLU A 292 2.96 -15.27 9.53
C GLU A 292 1.48 -15.04 9.18
N ASN A 293 0.55 -15.81 9.79
CA ASN A 293 -0.88 -15.53 9.73
C ASN A 293 -1.26 -14.46 10.77
N ASP A 294 -2.27 -13.65 10.47
CA ASP A 294 -2.66 -12.54 11.36
C ASP A 294 -3.29 -13.00 12.69
N CYS A 295 -2.78 -12.48 13.80
CA CYS A 295 -3.23 -12.69 15.17
C CYS A 295 -3.99 -11.49 15.76
N SER A 296 -4.56 -10.63 14.91
CA SER A 296 -5.28 -9.44 15.38
C SER A 296 -6.47 -9.84 16.26
N ASP A 297 -6.43 -9.39 17.51
CA ASP A 297 -7.36 -9.78 18.57
C ASP A 297 -7.73 -8.57 19.45
N TYR A 298 -8.61 -8.84 20.40
CA TYR A 298 -9.10 -7.90 21.39
C TYR A 298 -8.24 -7.80 22.67
N GLY A 299 -6.93 -7.72 22.53
CA GLY A 299 -5.94 -7.60 23.61
C GLY A 299 -5.49 -8.93 24.25
N LEU A 300 -5.90 -10.09 23.74
CA LEU A 300 -5.59 -11.38 24.37
C LEU A 300 -4.07 -11.70 24.36
N PHE A 301 -3.36 -11.37 23.28
CA PHE A 301 -1.91 -11.57 23.19
C PHE A 301 -1.07 -10.36 23.63
N ALA A 302 -1.66 -9.31 24.23
CA ALA A 302 -0.98 -8.02 24.45
C ALA A 302 0.02 -7.96 25.63
N GLY A 303 0.27 -9.06 26.35
CA GLY A 303 1.22 -9.08 27.48
C GLY A 303 0.84 -8.15 28.64
N GLU A 304 1.77 -7.90 29.59
CA GLU A 304 1.59 -6.94 30.70
C GLU A 304 1.69 -5.46 30.24
N GLY A 305 1.96 -5.23 28.95
CA GLY A 305 2.15 -3.92 28.31
C GLY A 305 1.03 -3.48 27.37
N ALA A 306 -0.17 -4.04 27.49
CA ALA A 306 -1.32 -3.53 26.76
C ALA A 306 -1.46 -2.02 27.02
N LEU A 307 -1.46 -1.21 25.96
CA LEU A 307 -1.59 0.24 26.10
C LEU A 307 -2.94 0.54 26.77
N PRO A 308 -2.97 1.18 27.95
CA PRO A 308 -4.21 1.45 28.66
C PRO A 308 -5.11 2.47 27.93
N ASP A 309 -4.52 3.30 27.06
CA ASP A 309 -5.15 4.54 26.58
C ASP A 309 -4.88 4.90 25.09
N THR A 310 -4.21 4.07 24.29
CA THR A 310 -4.11 4.29 22.83
C THR A 310 -5.14 3.39 22.16
N THR A 311 -6.22 3.99 21.62
CA THR A 311 -7.50 3.32 21.27
C THR A 311 -7.64 1.90 21.84
N PRO A 312 -8.27 1.68 23.00
CA PRO A 312 -8.57 0.32 23.44
C PRO A 312 -9.37 -0.32 22.32
N PHE A 313 -8.90 -1.43 21.76
CA PHE A 313 -9.66 -2.17 20.75
C PHE A 313 -11.07 -2.34 21.32
N TYR A 314 -12.04 -1.67 20.71
CA TYR A 314 -13.40 -1.73 21.18
C TYR A 314 -14.02 -3.05 20.72
N ASP A 315 -14.83 -3.69 21.55
CA ASP A 315 -15.57 -4.88 21.13
C ASP A 315 -16.58 -4.52 20.03
N GLU A 316 -17.29 -5.50 19.47
CA GLU A 316 -18.32 -5.25 18.44
C GLU A 316 -19.45 -4.32 18.93
N ALA A 317 -19.55 -4.07 20.24
CA ALA A 317 -20.49 -3.15 20.86
C ALA A 317 -19.89 -1.78 21.20
N GLY A 318 -18.64 -1.51 20.81
CA GLY A 318 -17.99 -0.22 21.05
C GLY A 318 -17.48 -0.02 22.48
N ASN A 319 -17.23 -1.09 23.25
CA ASN A 319 -16.70 -1.00 24.62
C ASN A 319 -15.18 -1.24 24.68
N PRO A 320 -14.42 -0.46 25.47
CA PRO A 320 -12.99 -0.68 25.69
C PRO A 320 -12.72 -2.10 26.18
N ILE A 321 -11.75 -2.80 25.58
CA ILE A 321 -11.42 -4.15 26.02
C ILE A 321 -10.18 -4.13 26.92
N GLU A 322 -10.40 -4.26 28.21
CA GLU A 322 -9.36 -4.60 29.19
C GLU A 322 -9.21 -6.12 29.26
N ARG A 323 -8.26 -6.71 28.52
CA ARG A 323 -7.87 -8.11 28.71
C ARG A 323 -6.36 -8.24 28.83
N ALA A 324 -5.84 -8.17 30.05
CA ALA A 324 -4.49 -8.61 30.34
C ALA A 324 -4.48 -10.14 30.45
N VAL A 325 -4.04 -10.85 29.41
CA VAL A 325 -3.72 -12.28 29.51
C VAL A 325 -2.24 -12.45 29.21
N SER A 326 -1.42 -12.34 30.26
CA SER A 326 0.00 -12.71 30.21
C SER A 326 0.11 -14.24 30.15
N LYS A 327 0.14 -14.84 28.97
CA LYS A 327 0.56 -16.24 28.86
C LYS A 327 1.47 -16.43 27.67
N ALA A 328 2.69 -16.88 27.97
CA ALA A 328 3.65 -17.34 26.99
C ALA A 328 3.02 -18.51 26.21
N VAL A 329 2.65 -18.25 24.97
CA VAL A 329 2.32 -19.30 24.00
C VAL A 329 3.60 -19.57 23.21
N SER A 330 4.05 -20.82 23.18
CA SER A 330 5.29 -21.21 22.47
C SER A 330 5.18 -21.18 20.94
N SER A 331 3.95 -21.07 20.40
CA SER A 331 3.60 -21.00 18.97
C SER A 331 2.32 -20.17 18.79
N PRO A 332 2.37 -18.84 18.94
CA PRO A 332 1.16 -18.01 18.96
C PRO A 332 0.43 -17.97 17.62
N ASP A 333 1.16 -17.89 16.51
CA ASP A 333 0.73 -18.10 15.12
C ASP A 333 -0.22 -19.31 14.94
N VAL A 334 0.13 -20.47 15.50
CA VAL A 334 -0.70 -21.68 15.40
C VAL A 334 -2.00 -21.56 16.20
N VAL A 335 -1.93 -20.89 17.35
CA VAL A 335 -3.10 -20.63 18.19
C VAL A 335 -4.08 -19.69 17.48
N CYS A 336 -3.59 -18.67 16.79
CA CYS A 336 -4.43 -17.80 15.96
C CYS A 336 -5.05 -18.56 14.79
N ALA A 337 -4.28 -19.44 14.13
CA ALA A 337 -4.82 -20.28 13.06
C ALA A 337 -5.95 -21.20 13.57
N MET A 338 -5.81 -21.77 14.77
CA MET A 338 -6.90 -22.52 15.43
C MET A 338 -8.11 -21.63 15.69
N TRP A 339 -7.93 -20.45 16.26
CA TRP A 339 -9.04 -19.54 16.57
C TRP A 339 -9.71 -18.93 15.35
N ASN A 340 -9.08 -19.02 14.18
CA ASN A 340 -9.73 -18.66 12.94
C ASN A 340 -10.74 -19.72 12.46
N ASP A 341 -10.77 -20.90 13.08
CA ASP A 341 -11.74 -21.96 12.79
C ASP A 341 -13.18 -21.48 12.99
N PRO A 342 -14.04 -21.51 11.95
CA PRO A 342 -15.45 -21.17 12.06
C PRO A 342 -16.19 -21.96 13.13
N ALA A 343 -15.75 -23.18 13.45
CA ALA A 343 -16.31 -23.98 14.54
C ALA A 343 -16.07 -23.34 15.93
N LEU A 344 -15.12 -22.43 16.04
CA LEU A 344 -14.75 -21.70 17.26
C LEU A 344 -15.17 -20.22 17.21
N VAL A 345 -15.98 -19.80 16.23
CA VAL A 345 -16.37 -18.39 16.06
C VAL A 345 -17.07 -17.79 17.29
N GLU A 346 -17.79 -18.58 18.09
CA GLU A 346 -18.46 -18.10 19.31
C GLU A 346 -17.47 -17.85 20.47
N THR A 347 -16.27 -18.44 20.41
CA THR A 347 -15.26 -18.38 21.46
C THR A 347 -13.95 -17.74 21.01
N THR A 348 -13.83 -17.39 19.73
CA THR A 348 -12.62 -16.79 19.16
C THR A 348 -12.37 -15.39 19.76
N PRO A 349 -11.13 -15.09 20.17
CA PRO A 349 -10.74 -13.75 20.60
C PRO A 349 -10.31 -12.85 19.42
N LEU A 350 -10.18 -13.42 18.22
CA LEU A 350 -9.72 -12.70 17.03
C LEU A 350 -10.77 -11.71 16.56
N ILE A 351 -10.32 -10.56 16.08
CA ILE A 351 -11.18 -9.61 15.39
C ILE A 351 -11.49 -10.19 14.01
N SER A 352 -12.74 -10.12 13.54
CA SER A 352 -13.05 -10.57 12.18
C SER A 352 -12.34 -9.71 11.14
N THR A 353 -11.95 -10.32 10.02
CA THR A 353 -11.30 -9.63 8.90
C THR A 353 -12.23 -8.60 8.26
N GLU A 354 -13.54 -8.85 8.26
CA GLU A 354 -14.58 -7.88 7.87
C GLU A 354 -14.55 -6.64 8.75
N ALA A 355 -14.52 -6.81 10.09
CA ALA A 355 -14.48 -5.69 11.02
C ALA A 355 -13.17 -4.90 10.90
N LEU A 356 -12.03 -5.58 10.69
CA LEU A 356 -10.75 -4.92 10.45
C LEU A 356 -10.78 -4.11 9.13
N ALA A 357 -11.33 -4.67 8.06
CA ALA A 357 -11.42 -3.98 6.76
C ALA A 357 -12.36 -2.77 6.84
N GLN A 358 -13.48 -2.91 7.55
CA GLN A 358 -14.38 -1.79 7.82
C GLN A 358 -13.70 -0.69 8.64
N ARG A 359 -13.00 -1.05 9.73
CA ARG A 359 -12.25 -0.09 10.56
C ARG A 359 -11.15 0.62 9.78
N LEU A 360 -10.47 -0.06 8.86
CA LEU A 360 -9.49 0.58 7.97
C LEU A 360 -10.16 1.68 7.13
N LYS A 361 -11.30 1.39 6.50
CA LYS A 361 -12.05 2.36 5.68
C LYS A 361 -12.58 3.53 6.52
N GLU A 362 -13.05 3.27 7.74
CA GLU A 362 -13.53 4.28 8.69
C GLU A 362 -12.39 5.17 9.20
N ASN A 363 -11.24 4.59 9.54
CA ASN A 363 -10.06 5.32 9.96
C ASN A 363 -9.55 6.22 8.83
N LEU A 364 -9.45 5.71 7.60
CA LEU A 364 -9.09 6.52 6.44
C LEU A 364 -10.08 7.67 6.23
N SER A 365 -11.38 7.40 6.28
CA SER A 365 -12.41 8.43 6.08
C SER A 365 -12.39 9.50 7.17
N SER A 366 -12.20 9.08 8.42
CA SER A 366 -12.14 9.98 9.57
C SER A 366 -10.88 10.84 9.53
N SER A 367 -9.73 10.24 9.22
CA SER A 367 -8.45 10.94 9.09
C SER A 367 -8.43 11.89 7.90
N LYS A 368 -9.03 11.50 6.76
CA LYS A 368 -9.17 12.36 5.56
C LYS A 368 -10.32 13.38 5.65
N GLY A 369 -11.14 13.33 6.71
CA GLY A 369 -12.27 14.25 6.89
C GLY A 369 -13.42 14.07 5.89
N LYS A 370 -13.41 13.00 5.09
CA LYS A 370 -14.41 12.70 4.05
C LYS A 370 -14.51 11.20 3.77
N GLU A 371 -15.63 10.78 3.21
CA GLU A 371 -15.82 9.39 2.77
C GLU A 371 -14.81 9.02 1.69
N VAL A 372 -14.08 7.92 1.88
CA VAL A 372 -13.10 7.41 0.92
C VAL A 372 -13.76 6.40 -0.01
N ASN A 373 -13.63 6.63 -1.32
CA ASN A 373 -14.09 5.70 -2.34
C ASN A 373 -13.30 4.38 -2.26
N GLU A 374 -13.98 3.23 -2.26
CA GLU A 374 -13.31 1.92 -2.23
C GLU A 374 -12.36 1.70 -3.41
N LYS A 375 -12.63 2.31 -4.57
CA LYS A 375 -11.73 2.27 -5.74
C LYS A 375 -10.46 3.10 -5.58
N ALA A 376 -10.36 3.92 -4.54
CA ALA A 376 -9.16 4.70 -4.19
C ALA A 376 -8.27 3.97 -3.17
N ILE A 377 -8.64 2.75 -2.75
CA ILE A 377 -7.89 1.95 -1.78
C ILE A 377 -7.30 0.75 -2.50
N VAL A 378 -5.97 0.65 -2.51
CA VAL A 378 -5.23 -0.54 -2.92
C VAL A 378 -4.76 -1.30 -1.69
N VAL A 379 -4.92 -2.62 -1.68
CA VAL A 379 -4.42 -3.46 -0.61
C VAL A 379 -3.61 -4.60 -1.20
N THR A 380 -2.33 -4.66 -0.86
CA THR A 380 -1.44 -5.74 -1.28
C THR A 380 -0.89 -6.50 -0.11
N SER A 381 -0.60 -7.79 -0.30
CA SER A 381 -0.02 -8.63 0.72
C SER A 381 1.03 -9.56 0.12
N ILE A 382 2.25 -9.47 0.64
CA ILE A 382 3.36 -10.37 0.38
C ILE A 382 3.41 -11.32 1.57
N HIS A 383 2.85 -12.50 1.40
CA HIS A 383 2.69 -13.45 2.50
C HIS A 383 3.10 -14.89 2.15
N GLY A 384 3.26 -15.71 3.19
CA GLY A 384 3.82 -17.07 3.13
C GLY A 384 2.89 -18.20 3.62
N ASP A 385 3.51 -19.36 3.85
CA ASP A 385 2.92 -20.71 3.94
C ASP A 385 1.91 -20.98 5.09
N TYR A 386 0.76 -20.31 5.06
CA TYR A 386 -0.35 -20.59 5.98
C TYR A 386 -1.52 -21.25 5.27
N ARG A 387 -2.44 -21.78 6.08
CA ARG A 387 -3.70 -22.34 5.60
C ARG A 387 -4.37 -21.38 4.59
N ARG A 388 -4.89 -21.93 3.48
CA ARG A 388 -5.61 -21.17 2.46
C ARG A 388 -7.01 -20.78 2.95
N TYR A 389 -7.54 -19.70 2.40
CA TYR A 389 -8.93 -19.33 2.63
C TYR A 389 -9.91 -20.35 2.05
N GLY A 390 -11.01 -20.57 2.79
CA GLY A 390 -12.13 -21.41 2.35
C GLY A 390 -11.89 -22.92 2.37
N GLU A 391 -10.66 -23.39 2.58
CA GLU A 391 -10.39 -24.82 2.82
C GLU A 391 -11.10 -25.33 4.09
N ASP A 392 -11.31 -26.64 4.22
CA ASP A 392 -11.94 -27.25 5.39
C ASP A 392 -11.00 -27.30 6.60
N TYR A 393 -11.49 -26.94 7.79
CA TYR A 393 -10.68 -26.99 9.02
C TYR A 393 -10.42 -28.44 9.43
N PRO A 394 -9.25 -28.75 10.04
CA PRO A 394 -8.94 -30.09 10.51
C PRO A 394 -10.08 -30.62 11.35
N THR A 395 -10.59 -31.78 10.97
CA THR A 395 -11.63 -32.44 11.74
C THR A 395 -11.05 -32.92 13.07
N ASP A 396 -11.90 -33.25 14.04
CA ASP A 396 -11.44 -33.88 15.30
C ASP A 396 -10.62 -35.16 15.03
N SER A 397 -10.90 -35.87 13.93
CA SER A 397 -10.12 -37.04 13.52
C SER A 397 -8.71 -36.67 13.03
N ASP A 398 -8.57 -35.56 12.30
CA ASP A 398 -7.27 -35.06 11.83
C ASP A 398 -6.42 -34.58 13.00
N ILE A 399 -7.05 -33.87 13.95
CA ILE A 399 -6.43 -33.43 15.20
C ILE A 399 -5.95 -34.65 16.00
N GLU A 400 -6.79 -35.67 16.20
CA GLU A 400 -6.40 -36.88 16.93
C GLU A 400 -5.30 -37.69 16.22
N ALA A 401 -5.28 -37.70 14.88
CA ALA A 401 -4.19 -38.30 14.12
C ALA A 401 -2.86 -37.53 14.31
N ALA A 402 -2.91 -36.20 14.34
CA ALA A 402 -1.75 -35.35 14.64
C ALA A 402 -1.23 -35.57 16.06
N ILE A 403 -2.11 -35.64 17.06
CA ILE A 403 -1.77 -35.98 18.44
C ILE A 403 -1.12 -37.37 18.51
N ALA A 404 -1.65 -38.34 17.77
CA ALA A 404 -1.09 -39.69 17.72
C ALA A 404 0.30 -39.74 17.05
N ALA A 405 0.62 -38.79 16.16
CA ALA A 405 1.94 -38.65 15.54
C ALA A 405 2.97 -37.96 16.46
N ALA A 406 2.51 -37.15 17.44
CA ALA A 406 3.38 -36.52 18.43
C ALA A 406 4.04 -37.55 19.37
N HIS A 407 5.11 -37.11 20.04
CA HIS A 407 5.84 -37.91 21.03
C HIS A 407 4.88 -38.34 22.16
N GLU A 408 5.00 -39.60 22.62
CA GLU A 408 4.03 -40.22 23.52
C GLU A 408 3.82 -39.42 24.82
N ASP A 409 4.91 -38.86 25.36
CA ASP A 409 4.90 -38.06 26.59
C ASP A 409 4.11 -36.74 26.45
N ASP A 410 3.96 -36.21 25.24
CA ASP A 410 3.33 -34.91 24.99
C ASP A 410 1.82 -35.02 24.71
N ARG A 411 1.33 -36.20 24.30
CA ARG A 411 -0.04 -36.39 23.78
C ARG A 411 -1.14 -35.97 24.75
N ALA A 412 -1.01 -36.34 26.03
CA ALA A 412 -2.01 -36.04 27.05
C ALA A 412 -2.09 -34.53 27.33
N THR A 413 -0.93 -33.87 27.38
CA THR A 413 -0.81 -32.41 27.56
C THR A 413 -1.38 -31.67 26.35
N ILE A 414 -1.04 -32.11 25.14
CA ILE A 414 -1.58 -31.58 23.90
C ILE A 414 -3.12 -31.64 23.92
N ARG A 415 -3.70 -32.81 24.17
CA ARG A 415 -5.17 -33.00 24.17
C ARG A 415 -5.86 -32.11 25.19
N ALA A 416 -5.36 -32.08 26.43
CA ALA A 416 -5.92 -31.23 27.48
C ALA A 416 -5.86 -29.73 27.12
N THR A 417 -4.80 -29.31 26.42
CA THR A 417 -4.61 -27.92 25.99
C THR A 417 -5.61 -27.51 24.92
N ILE A 418 -5.84 -28.35 23.91
CA ILE A 418 -6.84 -28.08 22.86
C ILE A 418 -8.24 -27.99 23.47
N GLU A 419 -8.60 -28.95 24.32
CA GLU A 419 -9.92 -28.96 24.96
C GLU A 419 -10.13 -27.72 25.83
N ALA A 420 -9.09 -27.30 26.56
CA ALA A 420 -9.13 -26.05 27.30
C ALA A 420 -9.28 -24.83 26.37
N ALA A 421 -8.54 -24.78 25.26
CA ALA A 421 -8.59 -23.70 24.29
C ALA A 421 -9.94 -23.59 23.56
N LYS A 422 -10.58 -24.72 23.24
CA LYS A 422 -11.94 -24.77 22.67
C LYS A 422 -13.00 -24.24 23.66
N GLN A 423 -12.79 -24.42 24.96
CA GLN A 423 -13.75 -24.07 26.02
C GLN A 423 -13.61 -22.63 26.55
N ASP A 424 -12.39 -22.14 26.74
CA ASP A 424 -12.11 -20.80 27.24
C ASP A 424 -10.78 -20.27 26.69
N PRO A 425 -10.79 -19.27 25.78
CA PRO A 425 -9.56 -18.71 25.20
C PRO A 425 -8.62 -18.09 26.24
N ASN A 426 -9.11 -17.74 27.44
CA ASN A 426 -8.28 -17.17 28.50
C ASN A 426 -7.55 -18.23 29.35
N GLN A 427 -7.87 -19.52 29.18
CA GLN A 427 -7.26 -20.62 29.93
C GLN A 427 -5.98 -21.18 29.30
N LEU A 428 -5.53 -20.69 28.14
CA LEU A 428 -4.32 -21.17 27.46
C LEU A 428 -3.04 -21.00 28.29
N ILE A 429 -2.62 -22.03 29.03
CA ILE A 429 -1.23 -22.17 29.45
C ILE A 429 -0.58 -23.14 28.47
N VAL A 430 -0.03 -22.63 27.37
CA VAL A 430 0.57 -23.46 26.33
C VAL A 430 2.07 -23.55 26.54
N GLN A 431 2.53 -24.58 27.28
CA GLN A 431 3.87 -25.15 27.08
C GLN A 431 3.74 -26.38 26.18
N VAL A 432 3.19 -26.20 24.98
CA VAL A 432 3.09 -27.28 23.99
C VAL A 432 4.08 -26.96 22.89
N ARG A 433 5.16 -27.74 22.80
CA ARG A 433 6.22 -27.52 21.81
C ARG A 433 5.72 -27.62 20.36
N ASN A 434 4.68 -28.44 20.12
CA ASN A 434 4.03 -28.63 18.81
C ASN A 434 2.51 -28.84 19.02
N PRO A 435 1.66 -27.80 18.94
CA PRO A 435 0.22 -27.99 18.94
C PRO A 435 -0.24 -28.76 17.68
N PRO A 436 -1.34 -29.53 17.74
CA PRO A 436 -1.79 -30.35 16.61
C PRO A 436 -2.42 -29.52 15.48
N TYR A 437 -2.58 -28.21 15.69
CA TYR A 437 -2.86 -27.25 14.63
C TYR A 437 -1.59 -26.87 13.84
N ASP A 438 -0.41 -27.41 14.17
CA ASP A 438 0.76 -27.42 13.27
C ASP A 438 0.43 -28.12 11.94
N VAL A 439 -0.64 -28.92 11.87
CA VAL A 439 -1.16 -29.47 10.59
C VAL A 439 -1.84 -28.41 9.71
N LEU A 440 -2.24 -27.26 10.29
CA LEU A 440 -2.69 -26.08 9.53
C LEU A 440 -1.52 -25.34 8.89
N GLN A 441 -0.36 -25.36 9.56
CA GLN A 441 0.88 -24.93 8.96
C GLN A 441 1.29 -25.99 7.96
N LYS A 442 1.17 -25.67 6.68
CA LYS A 442 1.86 -26.49 5.69
C LYS A 442 3.35 -26.30 5.96
N LYS A 443 4.16 -27.36 5.79
CA LYS A 443 5.62 -27.20 5.74
C LYS A 443 5.91 -26.04 4.80
N SER A 444 6.80 -25.13 5.22
CA SER A 444 7.31 -24.07 4.37
C SER A 444 7.61 -24.67 2.99
N SER A 445 6.98 -24.19 1.93
CA SER A 445 7.33 -24.65 0.59
C SER A 445 8.59 -23.96 0.08
N CYS A 446 9.13 -22.99 0.84
CA CYS A 446 10.31 -22.25 0.45
C CYS A 446 11.52 -22.65 1.32
N THR A 447 11.82 -23.95 1.39
CA THR A 447 13.19 -24.31 1.79
C THR A 447 14.11 -24.03 0.62
N ILE A 448 15.09 -23.13 0.81
CA ILE A 448 16.34 -23.25 0.08
C ILE A 448 16.88 -24.64 0.39
N SER A 449 16.83 -25.53 -0.59
CA SER A 449 17.77 -26.64 -0.61
C SER A 449 18.22 -26.83 -2.03
N GLY A 450 19.47 -26.43 -2.28
CA GLY A 450 20.27 -27.10 -3.27
C GLY A 450 20.23 -28.61 -3.03
N ASP A 451 20.18 -29.35 -4.14
CA ASP A 451 20.39 -30.80 -4.21
C ASP A 451 19.42 -31.72 -3.44
N SER A 452 18.15 -31.74 -3.85
CA SER A 452 17.49 -33.01 -4.20
C SER A 452 16.16 -32.72 -4.87
N GLY A 453 15.97 -33.21 -6.10
CA GLY A 453 14.82 -32.88 -6.93
C GLY A 453 13.47 -33.12 -6.23
N ASP A 454 12.71 -32.05 -6.04
CA ASP A 454 11.31 -32.04 -5.64
C ASP A 454 10.59 -30.83 -6.26
N SER A 455 9.26 -30.90 -6.31
CA SER A 455 8.28 -30.00 -6.96
C SER A 455 8.50 -28.49 -6.72
N PRO A 456 8.03 -27.60 -7.63
CA PRO A 456 8.09 -26.16 -7.42
C PRO A 456 7.39 -25.75 -6.11
N ALA A 457 8.03 -24.86 -5.35
CA ALA A 457 7.50 -24.23 -4.15
C ALA A 457 6.20 -23.47 -4.44
N GLU A 458 5.20 -23.58 -3.57
CA GLU A 458 3.92 -22.87 -3.64
C GLU A 458 3.61 -22.24 -2.28
N ALA A 459 3.77 -20.91 -2.17
CA ALA A 459 3.33 -20.16 -1.01
C ALA A 459 1.82 -19.93 -1.01
N PHE A 460 1.22 -19.89 0.17
CA PHE A 460 -0.21 -19.60 0.35
C PHE A 460 -0.44 -18.23 0.95
N SER A 461 -1.67 -17.73 0.86
CA SER A 461 -1.93 -16.35 1.20
C SER A 461 -2.07 -16.03 2.69
N GLY A 462 -2.10 -17.06 3.52
CA GLY A 462 -2.61 -16.96 4.87
C GLY A 462 -4.09 -16.62 4.92
N ASP A 463 -4.85 -17.50 5.56
CA ASP A 463 -6.31 -17.50 5.61
C ASP A 463 -6.88 -16.11 5.96
N ARG A 464 -6.28 -15.43 6.95
CA ARG A 464 -6.78 -14.14 7.41
C ARG A 464 -6.37 -12.98 6.50
N TYR A 465 -5.17 -12.98 5.94
CA TYR A 465 -4.78 -11.95 4.97
C TYR A 465 -5.54 -12.08 3.65
N GLU A 466 -5.73 -13.31 3.15
CA GLU A 466 -6.57 -13.58 1.99
C GLU A 466 -8.03 -13.16 2.26
N SER A 467 -8.60 -13.56 3.39
CA SER A 467 -9.94 -13.15 3.81
C SER A 467 -10.08 -11.62 3.87
N PHE A 468 -9.09 -10.94 4.44
CA PHE A 468 -9.05 -9.47 4.51
C PHE A 468 -9.07 -8.82 3.12
N LEU A 469 -8.26 -9.31 2.18
CA LEU A 469 -8.20 -8.80 0.80
C LEU A 469 -9.56 -8.91 0.08
N ARG A 470 -10.38 -9.93 0.39
CA ARG A 470 -11.71 -10.13 -0.21
C ARG A 470 -12.74 -9.07 0.18
N HIS A 471 -12.44 -8.20 1.15
CA HIS A 471 -13.28 -7.07 1.52
C HIS A 471 -12.97 -5.78 0.75
N PHE A 472 -12.10 -5.85 -0.27
CA PHE A 472 -11.72 -4.76 -1.17
C PHE A 472 -12.06 -5.09 -2.62
N SER A 473 -12.01 -4.09 -3.49
CA SER A 473 -12.33 -4.28 -4.92
C SER A 473 -11.33 -5.24 -5.58
N PRO A 474 -11.76 -6.27 -6.33
CA PRO A 474 -10.86 -7.28 -6.91
C PRO A 474 -9.78 -6.74 -7.85
N ASP A 475 -10.03 -5.61 -8.51
CA ASP A 475 -9.08 -4.89 -9.37
C ASP A 475 -8.13 -3.97 -8.58
N ARG A 476 -8.22 -3.97 -7.25
CA ARG A 476 -7.44 -3.14 -6.32
C ARG A 476 -6.64 -3.96 -5.31
N VAL A 477 -6.51 -5.26 -5.54
CA VAL A 477 -5.82 -6.17 -4.61
C VAL A 477 -4.72 -6.98 -5.27
N LEU A 478 -3.64 -7.20 -4.53
CA LEU A 478 -2.59 -8.15 -4.90
C LEU A 478 -2.23 -9.03 -3.69
N PRO A 479 -2.13 -10.37 -3.80
CA PRO A 479 -2.35 -11.16 -5.01
C PRO A 479 -3.78 -11.05 -5.53
N ALA A 480 -3.95 -11.24 -6.83
CA ALA A 480 -5.26 -11.09 -7.46
C ALA A 480 -6.23 -12.13 -6.89
N ILE A 481 -7.47 -11.71 -6.60
CA ILE A 481 -8.52 -12.65 -6.20
C ILE A 481 -8.84 -13.53 -7.41
N PRO A 482 -8.75 -14.86 -7.28
CA PRO A 482 -9.06 -15.76 -8.36
C PRO A 482 -10.55 -15.66 -8.75
N PRO A 483 -10.89 -15.81 -10.04
CA PRO A 483 -12.26 -15.64 -10.53
C PRO A 483 -13.20 -16.76 -10.07
N SER A 484 -12.66 -17.90 -9.65
CA SER A 484 -13.41 -19.00 -9.07
C SER A 484 -13.28 -18.96 -7.55
N GLU A 485 -14.39 -19.08 -6.83
CA GLU A 485 -14.39 -19.23 -5.35
C GLU A 485 -13.69 -20.52 -4.90
N ASP A 486 -13.58 -21.51 -5.80
CA ASP A 486 -12.89 -22.79 -5.57
C ASP A 486 -11.37 -22.72 -5.86
N GLU A 487 -10.87 -21.60 -6.41
CA GLU A 487 -9.45 -21.36 -6.63
C GLU A 487 -8.88 -20.49 -5.51
N HIS A 488 -7.64 -20.74 -5.12
CA HIS A 488 -7.02 -20.06 -3.97
C HIS A 488 -6.06 -18.98 -4.42
N MET A 489 -5.97 -17.93 -3.60
CA MET A 489 -4.93 -16.93 -3.75
C MET A 489 -3.56 -17.54 -3.41
N LEU A 490 -2.57 -17.31 -4.27
CA LEU A 490 -1.19 -17.73 -4.02
C LEU A 490 -0.42 -16.60 -3.37
N GLY A 491 0.35 -16.94 -2.34
CA GLY A 491 1.23 -16.00 -1.68
C GLY A 491 2.38 -15.57 -2.59
N LEU A 492 3.03 -14.45 -2.22
CA LEU A 492 4.12 -13.86 -3.01
C LEU A 492 5.51 -14.07 -2.38
N ILE A 493 5.58 -14.70 -1.19
CA ILE A 493 6.83 -15.11 -0.55
C ILE A 493 7.13 -16.55 -0.95
N CYS A 494 7.57 -16.76 -2.20
CA CYS A 494 8.02 -18.08 -2.68
C CYS A 494 9.55 -18.26 -2.69
N ASP A 495 10.28 -17.17 -2.92
CA ASP A 495 11.74 -17.13 -3.01
C ASP A 495 12.19 -15.67 -2.92
N ALA A 496 13.20 -15.37 -2.09
CA ALA A 496 13.81 -14.05 -2.02
C ALA A 496 14.27 -13.53 -3.40
N ALA A 497 14.71 -14.40 -4.31
CA ALA A 497 15.15 -13.99 -5.66
C ALA A 497 13.97 -13.54 -6.56
N SER A 498 12.74 -13.95 -6.24
CA SER A 498 11.52 -13.55 -6.96
C SER A 498 10.94 -12.21 -6.48
N MET A 499 11.40 -11.71 -5.32
CA MET A 499 10.86 -10.50 -4.67
C MET A 499 10.84 -9.28 -5.60
N GLY A 500 11.87 -9.09 -6.44
CA GLY A 500 11.89 -7.97 -7.38
C GLY A 500 10.75 -7.96 -8.40
N VAL A 501 10.27 -9.13 -8.83
CA VAL A 501 9.11 -9.24 -9.73
C VAL A 501 7.84 -8.86 -8.97
N THR A 502 7.65 -9.43 -7.78
CA THR A 502 6.53 -9.12 -6.88
C THR A 502 6.43 -7.63 -6.60
N LEU A 503 7.55 -7.00 -6.24
CA LEU A 503 7.63 -5.57 -5.96
C LEU A 503 7.28 -4.71 -7.19
N GLY A 504 7.72 -5.13 -8.38
CA GLY A 504 7.29 -4.50 -9.63
C GLY A 504 5.79 -4.57 -9.83
N GLN A 505 5.16 -5.73 -9.62
CA GLN A 505 3.71 -5.89 -9.78
C GLN A 505 2.90 -5.05 -8.78
N ILE A 506 3.37 -4.95 -7.53
CA ILE A 506 2.76 -4.06 -6.53
C ILE A 506 2.86 -2.60 -7.00
N GLY A 507 4.04 -2.18 -7.45
CA GLY A 507 4.26 -0.83 -7.98
C GLY A 507 3.35 -0.54 -9.17
N GLU A 508 3.22 -1.47 -10.11
CA GLU A 508 2.32 -1.36 -11.27
C GLU A 508 0.85 -1.25 -10.86
N LEU A 509 0.39 -2.06 -9.88
CA LEU A 509 -0.99 -2.00 -9.39
C LEU A 509 -1.27 -0.65 -8.72
N ILE A 510 -0.38 -0.17 -7.84
CA ILE A 510 -0.55 1.11 -7.16
C ILE A 510 -0.52 2.25 -8.17
N ALA A 511 0.47 2.26 -9.06
CA ALA A 511 0.58 3.27 -10.10
C ALA A 511 -0.66 3.26 -11.00
N GLY A 512 -1.13 2.09 -11.38
CA GLY A 512 -2.30 1.92 -12.22
C GLY A 512 -3.63 2.24 -11.56
N SER A 513 -3.72 2.09 -10.24
CA SER A 513 -4.90 2.49 -9.47
C SER A 513 -5.06 3.99 -9.35
N THR A 514 -3.94 4.69 -9.39
CA THR A 514 -3.82 6.15 -9.25
C THR A 514 -3.76 6.83 -10.61
N ALA A 515 -3.31 6.11 -11.64
CA ALA A 515 -3.39 6.53 -13.01
C ALA A 515 -4.86 6.81 -13.35
N GLN A 516 -5.15 8.06 -13.72
CA GLN A 516 -6.47 8.51 -14.11
C GLN A 516 -6.79 8.01 -15.53
N CYS A 517 -6.77 6.70 -15.73
CA CYS A 517 -6.97 6.11 -17.03
C CYS A 517 -8.45 6.14 -17.42
N ILE A 518 -8.70 6.56 -18.65
CA ILE A 518 -10.01 6.43 -19.27
C ILE A 518 -10.06 5.00 -19.84
N THR A 519 -10.93 4.17 -19.27
CA THR A 519 -11.04 2.72 -19.57
C THR A 519 -12.21 2.36 -20.50
N GLU A 520 -13.05 3.34 -20.81
CA GLU A 520 -14.07 3.25 -21.86
C GLU A 520 -13.73 4.21 -23.01
N PRO A 521 -13.76 3.79 -24.29
CA PRO A 521 -13.32 4.64 -25.39
C PRO A 521 -14.23 5.86 -25.53
N PRO A 522 -13.65 7.09 -25.48
CA PRO A 522 -14.37 8.31 -25.79
C PRO A 522 -14.88 8.29 -27.22
N PHE A 523 -16.19 8.08 -27.40
CA PHE A 523 -16.86 8.02 -28.69
C PHE A 523 -16.18 7.03 -29.65
N GLU A 524 -16.50 5.74 -29.52
CA GLU A 524 -15.90 4.65 -30.30
C GLU A 524 -16.10 4.82 -31.82
N CYS A 525 -15.07 4.50 -32.59
CA CYS A 525 -15.00 4.72 -34.04
C CYS A 525 -14.29 3.59 -34.77
N GLN A 526 -14.40 3.56 -36.10
CA GLN A 526 -13.62 2.67 -36.95
C GLN A 526 -12.69 3.45 -37.88
N VAL A 527 -13.18 4.58 -38.38
CA VAL A 527 -12.50 5.51 -39.30
C VAL A 527 -12.71 6.97 -38.87
N ASP A 528 -11.89 7.89 -39.38
CA ASP A 528 -11.93 9.31 -39.02
C ASP A 528 -13.30 9.97 -39.32
N GLU A 529 -14.01 9.49 -40.35
CA GLU A 529 -15.34 10.00 -40.72
C GLU A 529 -16.44 9.70 -39.70
N ASP A 530 -16.21 8.73 -38.81
CA ASP A 530 -17.15 8.42 -37.73
C ASP A 530 -17.13 9.51 -36.64
N CYS A 531 -16.07 10.33 -36.60
CA CYS A 531 -15.81 11.22 -35.50
C CYS A 531 -16.56 12.56 -35.59
N PRO A 532 -17.16 13.03 -34.47
CA PRO A 532 -17.88 14.28 -34.46
C PRO A 532 -16.91 15.46 -34.63
N ALA A 533 -17.40 16.53 -35.27
CA ALA A 533 -16.62 17.74 -35.45
C ALA A 533 -16.33 18.44 -34.12
N PHE A 534 -15.07 18.88 -33.93
CA PHE A 534 -14.64 19.70 -32.81
C PHE A 534 -14.56 21.17 -33.25
N ASN A 535 -15.33 22.06 -32.62
CA ASN A 535 -15.57 23.40 -33.15
C ASN A 535 -14.66 24.51 -32.59
N PHE A 536 -13.67 24.19 -31.76
CA PHE A 536 -12.91 25.20 -31.01
C PHE A 536 -11.42 25.33 -31.36
N ASP A 537 -10.77 24.35 -31.99
CA ASP A 537 -9.33 24.42 -32.30
C ASP A 537 -9.01 24.31 -33.81
N GLY A 538 -10.05 24.11 -34.64
CA GLY A 538 -9.91 23.93 -36.09
C GLY A 538 -9.21 22.64 -36.52
N GLN A 539 -8.90 21.72 -35.60
CA GLN A 539 -8.29 20.44 -35.92
C GLN A 539 -9.34 19.44 -36.42
N ALA A 540 -9.01 18.70 -37.47
CA ALA A 540 -9.88 17.63 -37.97
C ALA A 540 -9.89 16.48 -36.94
N PRO A 541 -11.08 15.91 -36.63
CA PRO A 541 -11.16 14.80 -35.70
C PRO A 541 -10.52 13.54 -36.30
N THR A 542 -9.92 12.72 -35.46
CA THR A 542 -9.21 11.48 -35.86
C THR A 542 -9.63 10.31 -35.00
N CYS A 543 -9.74 9.13 -35.63
CA CYS A 543 -10.04 7.87 -34.98
C CYS A 543 -8.73 7.17 -34.58
N ARG A 544 -8.44 7.17 -33.28
CA ARG A 544 -7.17 6.71 -32.71
C ARG A 544 -7.33 5.38 -31.98
N SER A 545 -6.25 4.61 -31.87
CA SER A 545 -6.24 3.37 -31.09
C SER A 545 -6.51 3.63 -29.61
N PHE A 546 -7.33 2.78 -29.00
CA PHE A 546 -7.65 2.85 -27.58
C PHE A 546 -6.72 1.91 -26.79
N GLY A 547 -5.64 2.47 -26.26
CA GLY A 547 -4.58 1.71 -25.58
C GLY A 547 -3.89 0.72 -26.53
N ARG A 548 -3.59 -0.46 -25.99
CA ARG A 548 -3.08 -1.65 -26.68
C ARG A 548 -4.20 -2.58 -27.17
N SER A 549 -5.46 -2.18 -27.06
CA SER A 549 -6.62 -2.98 -27.49
C SER A 549 -6.88 -2.87 -29.00
N SER A 550 -7.78 -3.70 -29.52
CA SER A 550 -8.29 -3.58 -30.89
C SER A 550 -9.31 -2.45 -31.08
N ARG A 551 -9.75 -1.82 -30.00
CA ARG A 551 -10.77 -0.75 -30.02
C ARG A 551 -10.14 0.58 -30.42
N LYS A 552 -10.98 1.51 -30.85
CA LYS A 552 -10.58 2.86 -31.24
C LYS A 552 -11.54 3.90 -30.70
N TYR A 553 -11.11 5.15 -30.64
CA TYR A 553 -11.89 6.25 -30.09
C TYR A 553 -11.66 7.53 -30.91
N CYS A 554 -12.65 8.42 -30.90
CA CYS A 554 -12.52 9.73 -31.52
C CYS A 554 -11.84 10.69 -30.58
N ASP A 555 -10.75 11.28 -31.04
CA ASP A 555 -10.00 12.25 -30.25
C ASP A 555 -10.78 13.56 -29.98
N SER A 556 -11.81 13.83 -30.77
CA SER A 556 -12.82 14.88 -30.57
C SER A 556 -13.92 14.53 -29.56
N GLY A 557 -13.98 13.26 -29.12
CA GLY A 557 -14.88 12.76 -28.09
C GLY A 557 -14.42 13.08 -26.65
N LEU A 558 -13.34 13.86 -26.50
CA LEU A 558 -12.71 14.23 -25.24
C LEU A 558 -12.40 15.74 -25.20
N GLN A 559 -12.58 16.37 -24.05
CA GLN A 559 -12.30 17.78 -23.77
C GLN A 559 -11.69 17.96 -22.39
N LEU A 560 -10.65 18.78 -22.26
CA LEU A 560 -10.28 19.37 -20.98
C LEU A 560 -10.87 20.78 -20.88
N ARG A 561 -11.47 21.09 -19.74
CA ARG A 561 -12.08 22.39 -19.42
C ARG A 561 -11.42 22.96 -18.19
N LEU A 562 -11.23 24.27 -18.15
CA LEU A 562 -10.60 24.98 -17.04
C LEU A 562 -11.59 25.94 -16.39
N TYR A 563 -11.68 25.91 -15.06
CA TYR A 563 -12.55 26.77 -14.27
C TYR A 563 -11.78 27.41 -13.10
N PRO A 564 -12.24 28.56 -12.59
CA PRO A 564 -11.77 29.07 -11.29
C PRO A 564 -12.10 28.07 -10.17
N ALA A 565 -11.18 27.86 -9.23
CA ALA A 565 -11.38 26.93 -8.12
C ALA A 565 -12.63 27.30 -7.28
N LYS A 566 -13.41 26.28 -6.89
CA LYS A 566 -14.72 26.45 -6.22
C LYS A 566 -14.63 26.80 -4.72
N ASP A 567 -13.48 26.59 -4.11
CA ASP A 567 -13.21 26.71 -2.66
C ASP A 567 -12.86 28.14 -2.19
N GLY A 568 -12.62 29.08 -3.10
CA GLY A 568 -12.55 30.51 -2.81
C GLY A 568 -11.18 31.05 -2.39
N GLU A 569 -10.14 30.21 -2.35
CA GLU A 569 -8.74 30.64 -2.18
C GLU A 569 -7.93 30.65 -3.50
N GLY A 570 -8.57 30.33 -4.63
CA GLY A 570 -7.94 30.21 -5.95
C GLY A 570 -8.04 31.43 -6.91
N LYS A 571 -7.68 31.19 -8.17
CA LYS A 571 -7.75 32.16 -9.28
C LYS A 571 -9.20 32.49 -9.63
N THR A 572 -9.44 33.65 -10.22
CA THR A 572 -10.79 34.13 -10.56
C THR A 572 -11.12 33.93 -12.03
N PHE A 573 -12.41 34.05 -12.39
CA PHE A 573 -12.83 34.07 -13.80
C PHE A 573 -12.15 35.16 -14.64
N ALA A 574 -11.72 36.26 -14.01
CA ALA A 574 -10.98 37.32 -14.71
C ALA A 574 -9.59 36.84 -15.15
N ASP A 575 -8.95 35.95 -14.38
CA ASP A 575 -7.63 35.41 -14.69
C ASP A 575 -7.65 34.47 -15.90
N LEU A 576 -8.79 33.80 -16.15
CA LEU A 576 -9.02 32.98 -17.35
C LEU A 576 -8.94 33.77 -18.66
N GLN A 577 -9.26 35.08 -18.65
CA GLN A 577 -9.27 35.92 -19.86
C GLN A 577 -7.90 36.03 -20.54
N SER A 578 -6.83 35.80 -19.78
CA SER A 578 -5.45 35.86 -20.26
C SER A 578 -4.68 34.55 -20.00
N HIS A 579 -5.37 33.47 -19.65
CA HIS A 579 -4.72 32.22 -19.30
C HIS A 579 -4.10 31.56 -20.54
N PRO A 580 -2.82 31.14 -20.50
CA PRO A 580 -2.10 30.68 -21.68
C PRO A 580 -2.70 29.42 -22.31
N TYR A 581 -3.36 28.58 -21.52
CA TYR A 581 -3.96 27.33 -22.00
C TYR A 581 -5.38 27.49 -22.57
N CYS A 582 -6.03 28.63 -22.35
CA CYS A 582 -7.42 28.81 -22.78
C CYS A 582 -7.50 29.08 -24.28
N VAL A 583 -8.35 28.33 -24.98
CA VAL A 583 -8.82 28.71 -26.31
C VAL A 583 -9.70 29.95 -26.18
N ALA A 584 -9.31 31.08 -26.78
CA ALA A 584 -9.93 32.38 -26.54
C ALA A 584 -11.44 32.42 -26.82
N GLU A 585 -11.89 31.79 -27.91
CA GLU A 585 -13.30 31.70 -28.33
C GLU A 585 -14.16 30.78 -27.45
N SER A 586 -13.52 29.94 -26.63
CA SER A 586 -14.23 29.04 -25.71
C SER A 586 -14.55 29.72 -24.37
N ILE A 587 -13.92 30.84 -24.04
CA ILE A 587 -14.07 31.50 -22.74
C ILE A 587 -15.52 31.93 -22.53
N ASN A 588 -16.17 31.40 -21.49
CA ASN A 588 -17.58 31.62 -21.15
C ASN A 588 -18.53 31.37 -22.34
N SER A 589 -18.22 30.35 -23.14
CA SER A 589 -19.09 29.86 -24.19
C SER A 589 -20.29 29.10 -23.60
N SER A 590 -21.26 28.74 -24.45
CA SER A 590 -22.36 27.87 -24.02
C SER A 590 -21.92 26.46 -23.61
N VAL A 591 -20.73 26.02 -24.01
CA VAL A 591 -20.17 24.70 -23.70
C VAL A 591 -19.36 24.73 -22.40
N THR A 592 -18.80 25.89 -22.05
CA THR A 592 -17.96 26.13 -20.86
C THR A 592 -18.42 27.40 -20.12
N PRO A 593 -19.65 27.44 -19.57
CA PRO A 593 -20.14 28.62 -18.87
C PRO A 593 -19.26 28.92 -17.65
N GLY A 594 -18.70 30.13 -17.57
CA GLY A 594 -17.78 30.50 -16.49
C GLY A 594 -16.41 29.82 -16.53
N GLY A 595 -16.04 29.15 -17.63
CA GLY A 595 -14.73 28.50 -17.81
C GLY A 595 -14.17 28.70 -19.23
N CYS A 596 -13.21 27.87 -19.62
CA CYS A 596 -12.68 27.78 -20.98
C CYS A 596 -12.35 26.33 -21.35
N LEU A 597 -12.17 26.06 -22.65
CA LEU A 597 -11.52 24.84 -23.12
C LEU A 597 -10.01 25.03 -23.11
N ILE A 598 -9.31 23.98 -22.71
CA ILE A 598 -7.85 23.91 -22.79
C ILE A 598 -7.46 23.55 -24.23
N ASP A 599 -6.51 24.30 -24.79
CA ASP A 599 -5.99 24.04 -26.14
C ASP A 599 -5.26 22.69 -26.18
N ARG A 600 -5.56 21.88 -27.19
CA ARG A 600 -5.03 20.51 -27.34
C ARG A 600 -3.53 20.46 -27.57
N SER A 601 -2.87 21.58 -27.85
CA SER A 601 -1.40 21.63 -27.93
C SER A 601 -0.71 21.50 -26.57
N HIS A 602 -1.43 21.71 -25.46
CA HIS A 602 -0.88 21.62 -24.11
C HIS A 602 -0.99 20.24 -23.47
N TYR A 603 -1.68 19.28 -24.11
CA TYR A 603 -1.80 17.92 -23.60
C TYR A 603 -1.79 16.86 -24.72
N ARG A 604 -1.45 15.63 -24.36
CA ARG A 604 -1.45 14.46 -25.24
C ARG A 604 -2.36 13.40 -24.65
N VAL A 605 -2.92 12.60 -25.54
CA VAL A 605 -3.63 11.38 -25.15
C VAL A 605 -2.72 10.22 -25.49
N GLU A 606 -2.17 9.60 -24.45
CA GLU A 606 -1.21 8.50 -24.56
C GLU A 606 -1.87 7.18 -24.15
N GLN A 607 -1.21 6.06 -24.46
CA GLN A 607 -1.66 4.76 -23.99
C GLN A 607 -1.54 4.72 -22.47
N CYS A 608 -2.59 4.26 -21.77
CA CYS A 608 -2.51 4.05 -20.34
C CYS A 608 -1.55 2.87 -20.08
N ALA A 609 -0.49 3.09 -19.30
CA ALA A 609 0.45 2.03 -18.95
C ALA A 609 -0.22 0.92 -18.12
N ALA A 610 -1.20 1.29 -17.29
CA ALA A 610 -1.86 0.44 -16.31
C ALA A 610 -2.83 -0.60 -16.86
N VAL A 611 -3.44 -0.35 -18.03
CA VAL A 611 -4.42 -1.26 -18.62
C VAL A 611 -4.23 -1.35 -20.13
N ASP A 612 -4.44 -2.54 -20.70
CA ASP A 612 -4.34 -2.74 -22.14
C ASP A 612 -5.41 -1.96 -22.92
N ALA A 613 -6.62 -1.86 -22.39
CA ALA A 613 -7.72 -1.08 -22.98
C ALA A 613 -7.92 0.21 -22.20
N GLY A 614 -6.99 1.14 -22.32
CA GLY A 614 -7.14 2.47 -21.73
C GLY A 614 -6.20 3.51 -22.31
N ILE A 615 -6.56 4.77 -22.08
CA ILE A 615 -5.78 5.95 -22.48
C ILE A 615 -5.61 6.87 -21.26
N ASN A 616 -4.54 7.66 -21.24
CA ASN A 616 -4.29 8.65 -20.22
C ASN A 616 -4.04 10.03 -20.85
N ILE A 617 -4.16 11.08 -20.05
CA ILE A 617 -3.87 12.46 -20.45
C ILE A 617 -2.55 12.89 -19.83
N GLU A 618 -1.62 13.34 -20.67
CA GLU A 618 -0.31 13.85 -20.27
C GLU A 618 -0.16 15.30 -20.68
N TRP A 619 0.41 16.14 -19.81
CA TRP A 619 0.69 17.53 -20.13
C TRP A 619 1.97 17.64 -20.97
N VAL A 620 1.96 18.51 -21.99
CA VAL A 620 3.12 18.73 -22.88
C VAL A 620 4.16 19.62 -22.22
N ASP A 621 3.72 20.58 -21.42
CA ASP A 621 4.58 21.56 -20.77
C ASP A 621 5.03 21.08 -19.38
N GLU A 622 6.34 21.11 -19.12
CA GLU A 622 6.95 20.69 -17.84
C GLU A 622 6.44 21.52 -16.65
N ASP A 623 6.12 22.80 -16.86
CA ASP A 623 5.60 23.72 -15.84
C ASP A 623 4.06 23.71 -15.70
N SER A 624 3.38 22.74 -16.31
CA SER A 624 1.90 22.67 -16.32
C SER A 624 1.27 22.74 -14.94
N PHE A 625 1.92 22.14 -13.92
CA PHE A 625 1.51 22.23 -12.52
C PHE A 625 1.38 23.68 -12.04
N ASN A 626 2.42 24.48 -12.23
CA ASN A 626 2.44 25.89 -11.82
C ASN A 626 1.47 26.77 -12.63
N ILE A 627 1.29 26.44 -13.91
CA ILE A 627 0.42 27.19 -14.81
C ILE A 627 -1.04 27.04 -14.41
N LEU A 628 -1.43 25.82 -14.02
CA LEU A 628 -2.81 25.45 -13.72
C LEU A 628 -3.16 25.54 -12.23
N ALA A 629 -2.19 25.82 -11.35
CA ALA A 629 -2.40 25.96 -9.91
C ALA A 629 -3.51 26.97 -9.57
N GLY A 630 -4.44 26.56 -8.70
CA GLY A 630 -5.58 27.37 -8.27
C GLY A 630 -6.72 27.47 -9.29
N TYR A 631 -6.76 26.58 -10.28
CA TYR A 631 -7.90 26.33 -11.18
C TYR A 631 -8.37 24.88 -11.03
N ASP A 632 -9.64 24.62 -11.39
CA ASP A 632 -10.21 23.27 -11.55
C ASP A 632 -10.09 22.85 -13.02
N VAL A 633 -9.53 21.67 -13.31
CA VAL A 633 -9.51 21.08 -14.66
C VAL A 633 -10.54 19.95 -14.73
N GLU A 634 -11.54 20.07 -15.59
CA GLU A 634 -12.52 19.01 -15.82
C GLU A 634 -12.21 18.29 -17.14
N LEU A 635 -11.95 16.99 -17.09
CA LEU A 635 -12.06 16.10 -18.24
C LEU A 635 -13.52 15.79 -18.51
N VAL A 636 -13.95 16.01 -19.74
CA VAL A 636 -15.27 15.65 -20.22
C VAL A 636 -15.12 14.74 -21.41
N TYR A 637 -15.77 13.57 -21.38
CA TYR A 637 -15.80 12.64 -22.51
C TYR A 637 -17.17 12.01 -22.70
N ALA A 638 -17.47 11.60 -23.94
CA ALA A 638 -18.74 10.95 -24.26
C ALA A 638 -18.52 9.45 -24.50
N VAL A 639 -19.34 8.60 -23.89
CA VAL A 639 -19.34 7.16 -24.13
C VAL A 639 -20.64 6.79 -24.84
N VAL A 640 -20.56 5.99 -25.90
CA VAL A 640 -21.74 5.41 -26.56
C VAL A 640 -21.92 4.00 -25.98
N PRO A 641 -22.97 3.74 -25.18
CA PRO A 641 -23.22 2.41 -24.61
C PRO A 641 -23.47 1.40 -25.73
N GLU A 642 -22.95 0.17 -25.56
CA GLU A 642 -23.36 -0.92 -26.45
C GLU A 642 -24.86 -1.17 -26.27
N PRO A 643 -25.62 -1.44 -27.34
CA PRO A 643 -27.01 -1.84 -27.21
C PRO A 643 -27.07 -3.14 -26.39
N GLU A 644 -27.87 -3.15 -25.31
CA GLU A 644 -28.11 -4.34 -24.51
C GLU A 644 -28.41 -5.53 -25.43
N ALA A 645 -27.64 -6.61 -25.28
CA ALA A 645 -27.91 -7.86 -25.97
C ALA A 645 -29.35 -8.26 -25.63
N ALA A 646 -30.22 -8.32 -26.64
CA ALA A 646 -31.60 -8.74 -26.46
C ALA A 646 -31.62 -10.13 -25.82
N GLU A 647 -32.13 -10.21 -24.59
CA GLU A 647 -32.31 -11.45 -23.82
C GLU A 647 -33.10 -12.54 -24.57
#